data_AF-A0A929VHP8-F1
#
_entry.id   AF-A0A929VHP8-F1
#
_cell.length_a   1.000
_cell.length_b   1.000
_cell.length_c   1.000
_cell.angle_alpha   90.00
_cell.angle_beta   90.00
_cell.angle_gamma   90.00
#
_symmetry.space_group_name_H-M   'P 1'
#
loop_
_entity.id
_entity.type
_entity.pdbx_description
1 polymer ?
#
loop_
_entity_poly.entity_id
_entity_poly.type
_entity_poly.pdbx_seq_one_letter_code
_entity_poly.pdbx_strand_id
1 'polypeptide(L)'
;MINPYVEQLENIISAFVNNIYKEVPPTEEEFLEKATLLRDANAHIMPVSDDEFTEIISRLKQSLVIQMDIGVYINDRNNGHQSWLPSKRADFDFFFWNRYKKYLEEIKHWNPRVTTNLGKVSDEILDLCGDPSEDHFVIKGLVLGDVQSGKTANYTAICNKAADTGYRIIIVLAGIQENLRKQTQERLDAECTGRKSEYYLDPKAEQGIKNQPVGVGRYGTDKKIVAFTSVTKDFDSGILRNNNLGIENVNCPVILVVKKNKRILNNLINWLSDNNTQNVAGQIDLPLMLIDDEADNASVNTKDEDSQPAAINDCIRRLLNLFSKTTYLGITATPFANIFIDPEKDDDLFPADFIYALSAPTNYIGADRIFGENSDSDHMLQEIDIEELEACFPPKHKKDFVVEDLPEDLYEAAYYFLLLNAIRDYRGDLTEHRSMMVHISLYTNVQNQIQEMLNVWLDQVKSDVRNYAKLSLSQSEKIRNIKAMHVVWDKYHLSGIVGIEWEDLLKKYLHKAISPIEVRAVNMKTGAASLDYFNHKNDGLRVIAVGGNSMSRGLTLEGLGVTYFHRNTKMYDTLLQMGRWYGYRPNYGDVAKVWMTPEAIDWYGQITRATAELKEEISKMRNANQTPRDFGLKVRQDPGALIVTARNKMRTATDLTCPVTVSGNLLETPRLKASKNILASNETAFKNFVNSLSSIGDRFFDEERTKGHYYWKNVPGDNVAQLLLDFETNPWHLSFNGRALAEFIESHHWSNGWDVVLIKSGTGIPYNESLQCGYETLEIEGTEKRKILADKKMISVSGTKLRVGAGGCTRIGLTKDEIQDAEKAYRSIPGNENKKNIPDKAYLIADRNPILMLHIIQADYSKSENKDLPEFLFALGVGFPKTSGSTETANYKVNLIELRNWMDVYDNYDDDEDM
;
A
#
# COMPACT_ATOMS: atom_id res chain seq x y z
N MET A 1 -26.30 -25.18 -21.72
CA MET A 1 -25.90 -26.23 -20.76
C MET A 1 -24.39 -26.22 -20.74
N ILE A 2 -23.76 -26.12 -19.56
CA ILE A 2 -22.30 -26.09 -19.43
C ILE A 2 -21.78 -27.50 -19.76
N ASN A 3 -20.84 -27.60 -20.71
CA ASN A 3 -20.21 -28.86 -21.08
C ASN A 3 -19.35 -29.37 -19.90
N PRO A 4 -19.70 -30.52 -19.27
CA PRO A 4 -18.99 -31.00 -18.08
C PRO A 4 -17.54 -31.42 -18.36
N TYR A 5 -17.18 -31.65 -19.63
CA TYR A 5 -15.83 -31.99 -20.04
C TYR A 5 -14.87 -30.79 -20.00
N VAL A 6 -15.39 -29.56 -20.03
CA VAL A 6 -14.58 -28.33 -19.93
C VAL A 6 -13.84 -28.29 -18.60
N GLU A 7 -14.56 -28.48 -17.49
CA GLU A 7 -14.00 -28.48 -16.14
C GLU A 7 -13.05 -29.68 -15.92
N GLN A 8 -13.39 -30.85 -16.48
CA GLN A 8 -12.53 -32.03 -16.39
C GLN A 8 -11.21 -31.85 -17.14
N LEU A 9 -11.24 -31.35 -18.38
CA LEU A 9 -10.04 -31.09 -19.17
C LEU A 9 -9.18 -29.99 -18.53
N GLU A 10 -9.82 -28.93 -18.02
CA GLU A 10 -9.14 -27.86 -17.28
C GLU A 10 -8.38 -28.39 -16.06
N ASN A 11 -9.03 -29.24 -15.26
CA ASN A 11 -8.42 -29.90 -14.10
C ASN A 11 -7.24 -30.81 -14.50
N ILE A 12 -7.35 -31.56 -15.60
CA ILE A 12 -6.27 -32.42 -16.11
C ILE A 12 -5.07 -31.59 -16.56
N ILE A 13 -5.30 -30.53 -17.34
CA ILE A 13 -4.22 -29.64 -17.80
C ILE A 13 -3.54 -28.97 -16.61
N SER A 14 -4.32 -28.45 -15.66
CA SER A 14 -3.81 -27.86 -14.43
C SER A 14 -2.96 -28.83 -13.62
N ALA A 15 -3.46 -30.04 -13.36
CA ALA A 15 -2.75 -31.06 -12.62
C ALA A 15 -1.44 -31.49 -13.31
N PHE A 16 -1.47 -31.68 -14.63
CA PHE A 16 -0.30 -32.07 -15.41
C PHE A 16 0.77 -30.97 -15.42
N VAL A 17 0.39 -29.72 -15.70
CA VAL A 17 1.31 -28.58 -15.73
C VAL A 17 1.93 -28.37 -14.36
N ASN A 18 1.15 -28.40 -13.27
CA ASN A 18 1.70 -28.25 -11.92
C ASN A 18 2.62 -29.43 -11.50
N ASN A 19 2.41 -30.63 -12.06
CA ASN A 19 3.29 -31.77 -11.78
C ASN A 19 4.63 -31.68 -12.53
N ILE A 20 4.65 -31.15 -13.76
CA ILE A 20 5.89 -30.97 -14.54
C ILE A 20 6.65 -29.74 -14.05
N TYR A 21 5.95 -28.62 -13.87
CA TYR A 21 6.53 -27.31 -13.58
C TYR A 21 6.37 -26.95 -12.10
N LYS A 22 7.06 -27.70 -11.22
CA LYS A 22 6.87 -27.62 -9.76
C LYS A 22 7.38 -26.34 -9.13
N GLU A 23 8.49 -25.79 -9.64
CA GLU A 23 9.16 -24.62 -9.04
C GLU A 23 9.00 -23.35 -9.86
N VAL A 24 9.19 -23.44 -11.18
CA VAL A 24 9.09 -22.31 -12.10
C VAL A 24 7.91 -22.56 -13.05
N PRO A 25 7.02 -21.58 -13.28
CA PRO A 25 5.94 -21.76 -14.24
C PRO A 25 6.46 -21.92 -15.68
N PRO A 26 5.71 -22.65 -16.53
CA PRO A 26 6.07 -22.75 -17.94
C PRO A 26 6.03 -21.37 -18.60
N THR A 27 6.86 -21.19 -19.63
CA THR A 27 6.67 -20.08 -20.58
C THR A 27 5.31 -20.20 -21.28
N GLU A 28 4.83 -19.11 -21.87
CA GLU A 28 3.52 -19.11 -22.54
C GLU A 28 3.46 -20.13 -23.69
N GLU A 29 4.57 -20.28 -24.42
CA GLU A 29 4.73 -21.23 -25.51
C GLU A 29 4.72 -22.68 -24.99
N GLU A 30 5.51 -22.99 -23.95
CA GLU A 30 5.52 -24.31 -23.31
C GLU A 30 4.15 -24.69 -22.73
N PHE A 31 3.44 -23.74 -22.12
CA PHE A 31 2.11 -23.96 -21.59
C PHE A 31 1.10 -24.32 -22.67
N LEU A 32 1.05 -23.51 -23.75
CA LEU A 32 0.16 -23.74 -24.89
C LEU A 32 0.44 -25.09 -25.55
N GLU A 33 1.72 -25.45 -25.73
CA GLU A 33 2.12 -26.74 -26.29
C GLU A 33 1.57 -27.92 -25.46
N LYS A 34 1.80 -27.91 -24.13
CA LYS A 34 1.34 -29.01 -23.26
C LYS A 34 -0.18 -29.07 -23.13
N ALA A 35 -0.84 -27.93 -23.05
CA ALA A 35 -2.30 -27.88 -22.97
C ALA A 35 -2.95 -28.40 -24.26
N THR A 36 -2.40 -28.04 -25.42
CA THR A 36 -2.88 -28.52 -26.73
C THR A 36 -2.66 -30.03 -26.86
N LEU A 37 -1.48 -30.52 -26.47
CA LEU A 37 -1.19 -31.96 -26.46
C LEU A 37 -2.20 -32.74 -25.60
N LEU A 38 -2.56 -32.23 -24.42
CA LEU A 38 -3.55 -32.86 -23.55
C LEU A 38 -4.97 -32.80 -24.11
N ARG A 39 -5.34 -31.70 -24.78
CA ARG A 39 -6.62 -31.60 -25.48
C ARG A 39 -6.71 -32.66 -26.58
N ASP A 40 -5.70 -32.72 -27.44
CA ASP A 40 -5.67 -33.65 -28.59
C ASP A 40 -5.68 -35.11 -28.12
N ALA A 41 -4.90 -35.42 -27.08
CA ALA A 41 -4.85 -36.76 -26.50
C ALA A 41 -6.19 -37.22 -25.88
N ASN A 42 -7.04 -36.27 -25.45
CA ASN A 42 -8.31 -36.55 -24.81
C ASN A 42 -9.54 -36.26 -25.70
N ALA A 43 -9.35 -35.79 -26.94
CA ALA A 43 -10.44 -35.32 -27.81
C ALA A 43 -11.54 -36.36 -28.05
N HIS A 44 -11.21 -37.66 -28.05
CA HIS A 44 -12.17 -38.75 -28.24
C HIS A 44 -13.03 -39.06 -27.01
N ILE A 45 -12.57 -38.68 -25.82
CA ILE A 45 -13.21 -39.02 -24.53
C ILE A 45 -13.85 -37.77 -23.91
N MET A 46 -13.21 -36.61 -24.08
CA MET A 46 -13.61 -35.30 -23.56
C MET A 46 -13.61 -34.28 -24.71
N PRO A 47 -14.66 -34.29 -25.57
CA PRO A 47 -14.74 -33.35 -26.68
C PRO A 47 -14.98 -31.92 -26.16
N VAL A 48 -14.07 -31.02 -26.52
CA VAL A 48 -14.08 -29.59 -26.17
C VAL A 48 -13.86 -28.77 -27.45
N SER A 49 -14.75 -27.81 -27.72
CA SER A 49 -14.65 -26.94 -28.91
C SER A 49 -13.44 -26.01 -28.86
N ASP A 50 -13.09 -25.38 -29.99
CA ASP A 50 -11.98 -24.41 -30.02
C ASP A 50 -12.24 -23.19 -29.13
N ASP A 51 -13.48 -22.71 -29.10
CA ASP A 51 -13.89 -21.59 -28.24
C ASP A 51 -13.82 -21.99 -26.76
N GLU A 52 -14.36 -23.16 -26.40
CA GLU A 52 -14.30 -23.69 -25.03
C GLU A 52 -12.84 -23.92 -24.58
N PHE A 53 -11.99 -24.41 -25.48
CA PHE A 53 -10.57 -24.60 -25.19
C PHE A 53 -9.84 -23.28 -25.01
N THR A 54 -10.17 -22.26 -25.80
CA THR A 54 -9.61 -20.90 -25.65
C THR A 54 -9.98 -20.33 -24.29
N GLU A 55 -11.22 -20.55 -23.81
CA GLU A 55 -11.62 -20.16 -22.46
C GLU A 55 -10.85 -20.92 -21.36
N ILE A 56 -10.65 -22.23 -21.51
CA ILE A 56 -9.83 -23.04 -20.58
C ILE A 56 -8.41 -22.47 -20.52
N ILE A 57 -7.78 -22.21 -21.67
CA ILE A 57 -6.43 -21.65 -21.74
C ILE A 57 -6.36 -20.29 -21.05
N SER A 58 -7.35 -19.42 -21.27
CA SER A 58 -7.41 -18.09 -20.63
C SER A 58 -7.45 -18.20 -19.10
N ARG A 59 -8.35 -19.04 -18.55
CA ARG A 59 -8.46 -19.28 -17.10
C ARG A 59 -7.20 -19.90 -16.50
N LEU A 60 -6.61 -20.87 -17.20
CA LEU A 60 -5.40 -21.55 -16.76
C LEU A 60 -4.16 -20.66 -16.81
N LYS A 61 -3.99 -19.80 -17.82
CA LYS A 61 -2.87 -18.84 -17.87
C LYS A 61 -2.90 -17.90 -16.66
N GLN A 62 -4.08 -17.44 -16.27
CA GLN A 62 -4.24 -16.53 -15.13
C GLN A 62 -3.93 -17.18 -13.78
N SER A 63 -4.06 -18.51 -13.68
CA SER A 63 -3.79 -19.25 -12.43
C SER A 63 -2.42 -19.92 -12.42
N LEU A 64 -1.91 -20.44 -13.55
CA LEU A 64 -0.72 -21.27 -13.64
C LEU A 64 0.59 -20.50 -13.89
N VAL A 65 0.54 -19.26 -14.37
CA VAL A 65 1.74 -18.44 -14.62
C VAL A 65 2.08 -17.54 -13.40
N ILE A 66 1.32 -17.65 -12.32
CA ILE A 66 1.55 -16.87 -11.09
C ILE A 66 2.88 -17.29 -10.45
N GLN A 67 3.78 -16.33 -10.28
CA GLN A 67 4.98 -16.46 -9.47
C GLN A 67 4.78 -15.74 -8.14
N MET A 68 5.29 -16.32 -7.06
CA MET A 68 5.33 -15.69 -5.75
C MET A 68 6.71 -15.96 -5.16
N ASP A 69 7.53 -14.92 -5.07
CA ASP A 69 8.85 -15.04 -4.44
C ASP A 69 8.72 -15.26 -2.94
N ILE A 70 9.75 -15.85 -2.34
CA ILE A 70 9.89 -15.90 -0.89
C ILE A 70 10.23 -14.47 -0.41
N GLY A 71 9.70 -14.10 0.74
CA GLY A 71 9.98 -12.80 1.35
C GLY A 71 11.43 -12.64 1.81
N VAL A 72 11.74 -11.47 2.34
CA VAL A 72 13.06 -11.12 2.88
C VAL A 72 12.91 -10.71 4.32
N TYR A 73 13.79 -11.19 5.20
CA TYR A 73 13.76 -10.80 6.61
C TYR A 73 15.14 -10.41 7.14
N ILE A 74 15.11 -9.62 8.20
CA ILE A 74 16.23 -9.37 9.11
C ILE A 74 15.87 -9.89 10.49
N ASN A 75 16.84 -10.39 11.22
CA ASN A 75 16.65 -10.92 12.58
C ASN A 75 17.81 -10.53 13.50
N ASP A 76 17.54 -10.46 14.80
CA ASP A 76 18.58 -10.32 15.81
C ASP A 76 19.22 -11.68 16.07
N ARG A 77 20.50 -11.83 15.73
CA ARG A 77 21.24 -13.09 15.97
C ARG A 77 21.89 -13.13 17.36
N ASN A 78 21.81 -12.03 18.12
CA ASN A 78 22.43 -11.91 19.44
C ASN A 78 21.45 -12.23 20.57
N ASN A 79 20.15 -12.35 20.29
CA ASN A 79 19.11 -12.69 21.27
C ASN A 79 19.13 -14.18 21.70
N GLY A 80 20.03 -14.99 21.14
CA GLY A 80 20.16 -16.42 21.45
C GLY A 80 19.15 -17.32 20.73
N HIS A 81 18.28 -16.77 19.87
CA HIS A 81 17.32 -17.54 19.08
C HIS A 81 18.03 -18.55 18.16
N GLN A 82 17.54 -19.79 18.17
CA GLN A 82 18.02 -20.85 17.29
C GLN A 82 16.88 -21.38 16.43
N SER A 83 17.17 -21.60 15.14
CA SER A 83 16.24 -22.29 14.24
C SER A 83 15.88 -23.66 14.82
N TRP A 84 14.59 -23.91 15.00
CA TRP A 84 14.08 -25.07 15.74
C TRP A 84 13.12 -25.92 14.91
N LEU A 85 12.29 -25.28 14.07
CA LEU A 85 11.22 -25.93 13.32
C LEU A 85 11.75 -26.97 12.31
N PRO A 86 12.84 -26.73 11.54
CA PRO A 86 13.38 -27.73 10.61
C PRO A 86 13.85 -29.00 11.32
N SER A 87 14.48 -28.86 12.49
CA SER A 87 15.02 -30.00 13.26
C SER A 87 13.93 -30.88 13.86
N LYS A 88 12.80 -30.27 14.26
CA LYS A 88 11.64 -30.92 14.87
C LYS A 88 10.52 -31.26 13.88
N ARG A 89 10.74 -31.04 12.57
CA ARG A 89 9.72 -31.24 11.53
C ARG A 89 9.08 -32.64 11.59
N ALA A 90 9.88 -33.66 11.90
CA ALA A 90 9.42 -35.05 12.00
C ALA A 90 8.54 -35.33 13.23
N ASP A 91 8.59 -34.46 14.25
CA ASP A 91 7.82 -34.61 15.49
C ASP A 91 6.38 -34.11 15.33
N PHE A 92 6.08 -33.36 14.26
CA PHE A 92 4.79 -32.75 14.00
C PHE A 92 4.12 -33.34 12.74
N ASP A 93 2.82 -33.65 12.83
CA ASP A 93 2.04 -34.15 11.68
C ASP A 93 1.43 -33.03 10.80
N PHE A 94 1.54 -31.77 11.25
CA PHE A 94 0.98 -30.59 10.59
C PHE A 94 -0.49 -30.76 10.17
N PHE A 95 -1.29 -31.44 11.01
CA PHE A 95 -2.69 -31.76 10.73
C PHE A 95 -3.50 -30.52 10.35
N PHE A 96 -3.39 -29.44 11.14
CA PHE A 96 -4.19 -28.24 10.93
C PHE A 96 -3.76 -27.48 9.67
N TRP A 97 -2.46 -27.39 9.40
CA TRP A 97 -1.95 -26.80 8.16
C TRP A 97 -2.39 -27.59 6.91
N ASN A 98 -2.31 -28.92 6.94
CA ASN A 98 -2.59 -29.75 5.78
C ASN A 98 -4.05 -29.65 5.31
N ARG A 99 -5.02 -29.56 6.22
CA ARG A 99 -6.42 -29.30 5.86
C ARG A 99 -6.65 -27.88 5.34
N TYR A 100 -5.90 -26.88 5.83
CA TYR A 100 -6.00 -25.51 5.34
C TYR A 100 -5.46 -25.40 3.92
N LYS A 101 -4.29 -26.02 3.66
CA LYS A 101 -3.72 -26.14 2.32
C LYS A 101 -4.71 -26.77 1.34
N LYS A 102 -5.33 -27.90 1.69
CA LYS A 102 -6.37 -28.55 0.87
C LYS A 102 -7.57 -27.63 0.61
N TYR A 103 -8.05 -26.93 1.63
CA TYR A 103 -9.15 -25.99 1.47
C TYR A 103 -8.81 -24.85 0.48
N LEU A 104 -7.60 -24.30 0.55
CA LEU A 104 -7.14 -23.28 -0.40
C LEU A 104 -7.09 -23.82 -1.84
N GLU A 105 -6.57 -25.03 -2.05
CA GLU A 105 -6.42 -25.63 -3.38
C GLU A 105 -7.76 -26.07 -3.97
N GLU A 106 -8.61 -26.75 -3.21
CA GLU A 106 -9.84 -27.36 -3.73
C GLU A 106 -11.05 -26.42 -3.74
N ILE A 107 -11.16 -25.52 -2.76
CA ILE A 107 -12.35 -24.65 -2.59
C ILE A 107 -12.07 -23.20 -2.99
N LYS A 108 -10.86 -22.71 -2.73
CA LYS A 108 -10.46 -21.36 -3.18
C LYS A 108 -9.73 -21.38 -4.53
N HIS A 109 -9.47 -22.57 -5.09
CA HIS A 109 -8.80 -22.76 -6.37
C HIS A 109 -7.42 -22.08 -6.46
N TRP A 110 -6.71 -22.00 -5.33
CA TRP A 110 -5.35 -21.46 -5.32
C TRP A 110 -4.39 -22.42 -6.01
N ASN A 111 -3.47 -21.87 -6.80
CA ASN A 111 -2.42 -22.64 -7.44
C ASN A 111 -1.56 -23.36 -6.38
N PRO A 112 -1.29 -24.67 -6.51
CA PRO A 112 -0.44 -25.43 -5.58
C PRO A 112 0.95 -24.84 -5.33
N ARG A 113 1.51 -24.08 -6.28
CA ARG A 113 2.77 -23.33 -6.08
C ARG A 113 2.60 -22.18 -5.11
N VAL A 114 1.51 -21.43 -5.20
CA VAL A 114 1.18 -20.33 -4.28
C VAL A 114 0.96 -20.89 -2.87
N THR A 115 0.21 -21.99 -2.72
CA THR A 115 0.01 -22.62 -1.40
C THR A 115 1.28 -23.25 -0.84
N THR A 116 2.16 -23.77 -1.71
CA THR A 116 3.49 -24.27 -1.30
C THR A 116 4.39 -23.15 -0.81
N ASN A 117 4.43 -22.02 -1.51
CA ASN A 117 5.21 -20.85 -1.07
C ASN A 117 4.62 -20.20 0.18
N LEU A 118 3.28 -20.13 0.30
CA LEU A 118 2.61 -19.76 1.55
C LEU A 118 3.06 -20.69 2.70
N GLY A 119 3.18 -21.98 2.42
CA GLY A 119 3.74 -22.97 3.34
C GLY A 119 5.18 -22.66 3.73
N LYS A 120 6.07 -22.39 2.78
CA LYS A 120 7.47 -22.04 3.08
C LYS A 120 7.57 -20.76 3.91
N VAL A 121 6.90 -19.68 3.50
CA VAL A 121 6.90 -18.38 4.20
C VAL A 121 6.37 -18.52 5.64
N SER A 122 5.27 -19.23 5.84
CA SER A 122 4.75 -19.46 7.19
C SER A 122 5.58 -20.43 8.03
N ASP A 123 6.37 -21.32 7.42
CA ASP A 123 7.38 -22.10 8.14
C ASP A 123 8.53 -21.18 8.60
N GLU A 124 9.04 -20.31 7.73
CA GLU A 124 10.11 -19.36 8.07
C GLU A 124 9.69 -18.38 9.18
N ILE A 125 8.49 -17.81 9.09
CA ILE A 125 8.00 -16.89 10.13
C ILE A 125 7.80 -17.65 11.46
N LEU A 126 7.26 -18.87 11.43
CA LEU A 126 7.08 -19.65 12.65
C LEU A 126 8.42 -20.08 13.26
N ASP A 127 9.42 -20.40 12.44
CA ASP A 127 10.77 -20.72 12.91
C ASP A 127 11.42 -19.53 13.62
N LEU A 128 11.14 -18.28 13.19
CA LEU A 128 11.58 -17.06 13.85
C LEU A 128 10.82 -16.76 15.17
N CYS A 129 9.65 -17.38 15.37
CA CYS A 129 8.92 -17.30 16.63
C CYS A 129 9.56 -18.21 17.69
N GLY A 130 9.19 -18.03 18.96
CA GLY A 130 9.75 -18.86 20.04
C GLY A 130 9.36 -20.34 19.94
N ASP A 131 10.25 -21.23 20.37
CA ASP A 131 10.00 -22.67 20.41
C ASP A 131 9.11 -23.01 21.63
N PRO A 132 7.89 -23.55 21.44
CA PRO A 132 6.98 -23.89 22.54
C PRO A 132 7.54 -24.87 23.59
N SER A 133 8.62 -25.60 23.27
CA SER A 133 9.28 -26.54 24.17
C SER A 133 10.36 -25.91 25.06
N GLU A 134 10.77 -24.66 24.79
CA GLU A 134 11.68 -23.93 25.67
C GLU A 134 10.98 -23.54 26.98
N ASP A 135 11.76 -23.32 28.04
CA ASP A 135 11.25 -22.93 29.36
C ASP A 135 10.80 -21.46 29.42
N HIS A 136 11.43 -20.59 28.62
CA HIS A 136 11.13 -19.16 28.59
C HIS A 136 11.52 -18.55 27.25
N PHE A 137 10.64 -17.71 26.69
CA PHE A 137 10.96 -16.87 25.53
C PHE A 137 10.04 -15.65 25.46
N VAL A 138 10.57 -14.54 24.93
CA VAL A 138 9.82 -13.32 24.63
C VAL A 138 10.28 -12.84 23.27
N ILE A 139 9.47 -13.06 22.24
CA ILE A 139 9.76 -12.72 20.85
C ILE A 139 8.79 -11.65 20.36
N LYS A 140 9.31 -10.60 19.72
CA LYS A 140 8.57 -9.52 19.08
C LYS A 140 9.00 -9.41 17.61
N GLY A 141 8.12 -9.84 16.72
CA GLY A 141 8.32 -9.81 15.28
C GLY A 141 7.32 -8.92 14.55
N LEU A 142 7.70 -8.45 13.37
CA LEU A 142 6.83 -7.70 12.46
C LEU A 142 6.80 -8.34 11.07
N VAL A 143 5.61 -8.56 10.52
CA VAL A 143 5.39 -9.02 9.15
C VAL A 143 4.75 -7.89 8.34
N LEU A 144 5.47 -7.43 7.32
CA LEU A 144 5.05 -6.37 6.41
C LEU A 144 4.55 -7.02 5.11
N GLY A 145 3.43 -6.55 4.57
CA GLY A 145 3.00 -6.97 3.23
C GLY A 145 2.00 -6.01 2.60
N ASP A 146 1.89 -6.00 1.28
CA ASP A 146 1.04 -5.00 0.59
C ASP A 146 -0.45 -5.11 0.95
N VAL A 147 -1.21 -4.04 0.71
CA VAL A 147 -2.64 -3.95 1.06
C VAL A 147 -3.43 -4.97 0.24
N GLN A 148 -4.14 -5.90 0.89
CA GLN A 148 -4.85 -7.01 0.22
C GLN A 148 -3.96 -8.02 -0.55
N SER A 149 -2.66 -8.10 -0.23
CA SER A 149 -1.75 -9.06 -0.88
C SER A 149 -1.86 -10.51 -0.38
N GLY A 150 -2.67 -10.77 0.65
CA GLY A 150 -2.78 -12.10 1.27
C GLY A 150 -2.17 -12.23 2.67
N LYS A 151 -1.93 -11.11 3.37
CA LYS A 151 -1.50 -11.11 4.79
C LYS A 151 -2.35 -12.00 5.69
N THR A 152 -3.67 -11.96 5.50
CA THR A 152 -4.60 -12.81 6.26
C THR A 152 -4.40 -14.30 6.01
N ALA A 153 -4.10 -14.71 4.77
CA ALA A 153 -3.80 -16.11 4.48
C ALA A 153 -2.49 -16.54 5.17
N ASN A 154 -1.49 -15.65 5.22
CA ASN A 154 -0.23 -15.89 5.93
C ASN A 154 -0.44 -16.08 7.44
N TYR A 155 -1.16 -15.17 8.12
CA TYR A 155 -1.35 -15.36 9.56
C TYR A 155 -2.29 -16.52 9.89
N THR A 156 -3.26 -16.83 9.03
CA THR A 156 -4.09 -18.04 9.20
C THR A 156 -3.25 -19.31 9.04
N ALA A 157 -2.28 -19.33 8.11
CA ALA A 157 -1.31 -20.41 8.00
C ALA A 157 -0.46 -20.55 9.28
N ILE A 158 0.00 -19.42 9.83
CA ILE A 158 0.75 -19.36 11.09
C ILE A 158 -0.12 -19.87 12.25
N CYS A 159 -1.38 -19.46 12.38
CA CYS A 159 -2.30 -19.97 13.41
C CYS A 159 -2.45 -21.50 13.34
N ASN A 160 -2.65 -22.05 12.14
CA ASN A 160 -2.77 -23.50 11.96
C ASN A 160 -1.48 -24.23 12.38
N LYS A 161 -0.32 -23.73 11.95
CA LYS A 161 0.98 -24.34 12.29
C LYS A 161 1.40 -24.15 13.75
N ALA A 162 1.06 -23.01 14.36
CA ALA A 162 1.27 -22.77 15.78
C ALA A 162 0.49 -23.80 16.61
N ALA A 163 -0.76 -24.07 16.25
CA ALA A 163 -1.58 -25.11 16.87
C ALA A 163 -0.99 -26.53 16.67
N ASP A 164 -0.34 -26.79 15.53
CA ASP A 164 0.35 -28.06 15.25
C ASP A 164 1.67 -28.23 16.04
N THR A 165 2.32 -27.13 16.42
CA THR A 165 3.68 -27.12 17.02
C THR A 165 3.72 -26.90 18.53
N GLY A 166 2.56 -26.81 19.19
CA GLY A 166 2.47 -26.78 20.65
C GLY A 166 2.12 -25.43 21.27
N TYR A 167 1.84 -24.40 20.46
CA TYR A 167 1.23 -23.18 20.98
C TYR A 167 -0.16 -23.49 21.56
N ARG A 168 -0.37 -23.15 22.82
CA ARG A 168 -1.60 -23.48 23.55
C ARG A 168 -2.66 -22.41 23.43
N ILE A 169 -2.24 -21.15 23.32
CA ILE A 169 -3.13 -19.99 23.25
C ILE A 169 -2.74 -19.15 22.04
N ILE A 170 -3.70 -18.90 21.17
CA ILE A 170 -3.56 -18.04 19.99
C ILE A 170 -4.57 -16.91 20.13
N ILE A 171 -4.10 -15.68 20.25
CA ILE A 171 -4.94 -14.48 20.31
C ILE A 171 -4.70 -13.67 19.05
N VAL A 172 -5.77 -13.35 18.33
CA VAL A 172 -5.76 -12.47 17.16
C VAL A 172 -6.44 -11.17 17.55
N LEU A 173 -5.67 -10.10 17.66
CA LEU A 173 -6.18 -8.74 17.81
C LEU A 173 -6.62 -8.25 16.43
N ALA A 174 -7.93 -8.08 16.25
CA ALA A 174 -8.51 -7.48 15.05
C ALA A 174 -8.45 -5.94 15.16
N GLY A 175 -9.23 -5.23 14.34
CA GLY A 175 -9.35 -3.76 14.44
C GLY A 175 -10.15 -3.26 15.66
N ILE A 176 -10.35 -1.94 15.73
CA ILE A 176 -11.17 -1.28 16.77
C ILE A 176 -12.67 -1.59 16.57
N GLN A 177 -13.11 -1.68 15.31
CA GLN A 177 -14.52 -1.83 14.97
C GLN A 177 -14.99 -3.29 15.07
N GLU A 178 -16.23 -3.46 15.55
CA GLU A 178 -16.85 -4.78 15.73
C GLU A 178 -17.02 -5.54 14.41
N ASN A 179 -17.31 -4.86 13.31
CA ASN A 179 -17.50 -5.50 12.00
C ASN A 179 -16.23 -6.18 11.50
N LEU A 180 -15.06 -5.56 11.70
CA LEU A 180 -13.76 -6.16 11.36
C LEU A 180 -13.52 -7.42 12.19
N ARG A 181 -13.75 -7.33 13.51
CA ARG A 181 -13.60 -8.50 14.41
C ARG A 181 -14.50 -9.67 13.97
N LYS A 182 -15.76 -9.40 13.59
CA LYS A 182 -16.68 -10.42 13.09
C LYS A 182 -16.16 -11.08 11.81
N GLN A 183 -15.71 -10.29 10.85
CA GLN A 183 -15.16 -10.81 9.60
C GLN A 183 -13.92 -11.70 9.85
N THR A 184 -13.00 -11.26 10.70
CA THR A 184 -11.83 -12.06 11.09
C THR A 184 -12.23 -13.36 11.79
N GLN A 185 -13.24 -13.32 12.68
CA GLN A 185 -13.76 -14.51 13.35
C GLN A 185 -14.41 -15.49 12.36
N GLU A 186 -15.29 -15.03 11.47
CA GLU A 186 -15.92 -15.89 10.44
C GLU A 186 -14.87 -16.57 9.56
N ARG A 187 -13.81 -15.83 9.23
CA ARG A 187 -12.71 -16.35 8.43
C ARG A 187 -11.91 -17.41 9.17
N LEU A 188 -11.50 -17.13 10.41
CA LEU A 188 -10.79 -18.11 11.24
C LEU A 188 -11.67 -19.31 11.60
N ASP A 189 -12.98 -19.14 11.68
CA ASP A 189 -13.92 -20.25 11.82
C ASP A 189 -13.88 -21.20 10.62
N ALA A 190 -13.88 -20.64 9.41
CA ALA A 190 -13.83 -21.41 8.16
C ALA A 190 -12.44 -21.96 7.85
N GLU A 191 -11.38 -21.23 8.15
CA GLU A 191 -10.01 -21.52 7.68
C GLU A 191 -9.11 -22.10 8.79
N CYS A 192 -9.52 -22.03 10.06
CA CYS A 192 -8.76 -22.52 11.21
C CYS A 192 -9.61 -23.38 12.18
N THR A 193 -10.70 -22.93 12.80
CA THR A 193 -11.39 -23.82 13.77
C THR A 193 -12.16 -24.95 13.10
N GLY A 194 -12.66 -24.70 11.88
CA GLY A 194 -13.49 -25.62 11.11
C GLY A 194 -14.95 -25.70 11.61
N ARG A 195 -15.39 -24.75 12.45
CA ARG A 195 -16.72 -24.76 13.08
C ARG A 195 -17.35 -23.39 13.06
N LYS A 196 -18.65 -23.30 12.78
CA LYS A 196 -19.37 -22.02 12.87
C LYS A 196 -19.52 -21.59 14.33
N SER A 197 -18.95 -20.45 14.70
CA SER A 197 -19.04 -19.95 16.07
C SER A 197 -20.34 -19.18 16.39
N GLU A 198 -21.13 -18.79 15.37
CA GLU A 198 -22.33 -17.93 15.50
C GLU A 198 -23.24 -18.28 16.69
N TYR A 199 -23.54 -19.57 16.87
CA TYR A 199 -24.36 -20.12 17.96
C TYR A 199 -23.56 -20.92 18.99
N TYR A 200 -22.25 -21.05 18.80
CA TYR A 200 -21.40 -21.95 19.58
C TYR A 200 -21.42 -21.63 21.08
N LEU A 201 -21.40 -20.34 21.41
CA LEU A 201 -21.42 -19.84 22.78
C LEU A 201 -22.84 -19.53 23.32
N ASP A 202 -23.89 -19.71 22.50
CA ASP A 202 -25.27 -19.45 22.93
C ASP A 202 -25.78 -20.61 23.79
N PRO A 203 -26.02 -20.44 25.10
CA PRO A 203 -26.51 -21.51 25.96
C PRO A 203 -27.88 -22.06 25.52
N LYS A 204 -28.66 -21.32 24.74
CA LYS A 204 -30.01 -21.71 24.28
C LYS A 204 -30.02 -22.46 22.94
N ALA A 205 -28.92 -22.45 22.19
CA ALA A 205 -28.86 -23.13 20.90
C ALA A 205 -28.74 -24.66 21.08
N GLU A 206 -29.43 -25.42 20.24
CA GLU A 206 -29.36 -26.89 20.23
C GLU A 206 -27.95 -27.39 19.87
N GLN A 207 -27.51 -28.51 20.46
CA GLN A 207 -26.15 -29.04 20.23
C GLN A 207 -25.84 -29.35 18.76
N GLY A 208 -26.85 -29.74 17.96
CA GLY A 208 -26.68 -29.97 16.52
C GLY A 208 -26.31 -28.71 15.74
N ILE A 209 -26.82 -27.55 16.17
CA ILE A 209 -26.56 -26.25 15.53
C ILE A 209 -25.16 -25.73 15.93
N LYS A 210 -24.73 -26.00 17.17
CA LYS A 210 -23.40 -25.60 17.70
C LYS A 210 -22.22 -26.29 17.01
N ASN A 211 -22.44 -27.45 16.38
CA ASN A 211 -21.37 -28.30 15.87
C ASN A 211 -21.33 -28.38 14.34
N GLN A 212 -21.89 -27.40 13.65
CA GLN A 212 -21.91 -27.38 12.20
C GLN A 212 -20.50 -27.16 11.63
N PRO A 213 -19.95 -28.11 10.84
CA PRO A 213 -18.65 -27.96 10.21
C PRO A 213 -18.70 -26.89 9.10
N VAL A 214 -17.64 -26.10 9.00
CA VAL A 214 -17.46 -25.08 7.95
C VAL A 214 -16.01 -25.08 7.48
N GLY A 215 -15.80 -24.75 6.20
CA GLY A 215 -14.48 -24.71 5.55
C GLY A 215 -13.63 -25.94 5.86
N VAL A 216 -12.48 -25.74 6.52
CA VAL A 216 -11.49 -26.78 6.86
C VAL A 216 -12.07 -27.92 7.72
N GLY A 217 -13.18 -27.70 8.42
CA GLY A 217 -13.87 -28.74 9.21
C GLY A 217 -14.44 -29.89 8.37
N ARG A 218 -14.45 -29.75 7.03
CA ARG A 218 -14.84 -30.80 6.08
C ARG A 218 -13.71 -31.80 5.77
N TYR A 219 -12.47 -31.48 6.13
CA TYR A 219 -11.27 -32.24 5.76
C TYR A 219 -10.67 -33.07 6.92
N GLY A 220 -11.34 -33.12 8.07
CA GLY A 220 -10.92 -33.90 9.23
C GLY A 220 -11.35 -33.26 10.55
N THR A 221 -11.62 -34.08 11.57
CA THR A 221 -12.07 -33.61 12.91
C THR A 221 -11.35 -34.27 14.08
N ASP A 222 -10.25 -35.00 13.80
CA ASP A 222 -9.50 -35.80 14.77
C ASP A 222 -8.82 -34.94 15.85
N LYS A 223 -8.29 -33.78 15.45
CA LYS A 223 -7.80 -32.73 16.36
C LYS A 223 -8.74 -31.52 16.32
N LYS A 224 -8.78 -30.76 17.41
CA LYS A 224 -9.69 -29.62 17.59
C LYS A 224 -8.93 -28.38 18.02
N ILE A 225 -9.39 -27.22 17.55
CA ILE A 225 -9.07 -25.91 18.09
C ILE A 225 -10.38 -25.36 18.65
N VAL A 226 -10.36 -24.85 19.87
CA VAL A 226 -11.56 -24.32 20.53
C VAL A 226 -11.54 -22.79 20.48
N ALA A 227 -12.60 -22.18 19.97
CA ALA A 227 -12.77 -20.74 19.99
C ALA A 227 -13.42 -20.30 21.31
N PHE A 228 -12.84 -19.31 21.99
CA PHE A 228 -13.42 -18.68 23.19
C PHE A 228 -14.14 -17.36 22.88
N THR A 229 -14.21 -17.00 21.60
CA THR A 229 -14.99 -15.88 21.04
C THR A 229 -15.88 -16.40 19.92
N SER A 230 -16.87 -15.61 19.50
CA SER A 230 -17.75 -15.98 18.38
C SER A 230 -18.06 -14.81 17.45
N VAL A 231 -18.67 -15.10 16.29
CA VAL A 231 -19.17 -14.07 15.36
C VAL A 231 -20.11 -13.11 16.09
N THR A 232 -20.95 -13.60 17.00
CA THR A 232 -21.95 -12.79 17.70
C THR A 232 -21.44 -12.14 18.99
N LYS A 233 -20.37 -12.67 19.60
CA LYS A 233 -19.84 -12.25 20.89
C LYS A 233 -18.33 -12.12 20.88
N ASP A 234 -17.87 -10.94 21.25
CA ASP A 234 -16.47 -10.69 21.65
C ASP A 234 -16.17 -11.36 23.00
N PHE A 235 -14.97 -11.15 23.54
CA PHE A 235 -14.55 -11.78 24.80
C PHE A 235 -15.45 -11.37 25.99
N ASP A 236 -16.08 -12.37 26.60
CA ASP A 236 -16.91 -12.24 27.79
C ASP A 236 -16.66 -13.43 28.74
N SER A 237 -16.00 -13.14 29.87
CA SER A 237 -15.67 -14.14 30.89
C SER A 237 -16.89 -14.86 31.48
N GLY A 238 -18.06 -14.20 31.53
CA GLY A 238 -19.30 -14.80 32.04
C GLY A 238 -19.82 -15.90 31.12
N ILE A 239 -19.68 -15.70 29.80
CA ILE A 239 -20.06 -16.71 28.79
C ILE A 239 -19.16 -17.94 28.90
N LEU A 240 -17.85 -17.75 29.09
CA LEU A 240 -16.92 -18.87 29.24
C LEU A 240 -17.19 -19.69 30.50
N ARG A 241 -17.42 -19.01 31.64
CA ARG A 241 -17.81 -19.66 32.90
C ARG A 241 -19.12 -20.46 32.74
N ASN A 242 -20.13 -19.89 32.08
CA ASN A 242 -21.41 -20.56 31.85
C ASN A 242 -21.31 -21.78 30.91
N ASN A 243 -20.33 -21.80 30.00
CA ASN A 243 -20.08 -22.93 29.10
C ASN A 243 -18.98 -23.88 29.62
N ASN A 244 -18.49 -23.68 30.86
CA ASN A 244 -17.39 -24.42 31.48
C ASN A 244 -16.10 -24.47 30.63
N LEU A 245 -15.84 -23.39 29.89
CA LEU A 245 -14.66 -23.23 29.03
C LEU A 245 -13.54 -22.56 29.84
N GLY A 246 -12.48 -23.31 30.13
CA GLY A 246 -11.24 -22.84 30.76
C GLY A 246 -10.04 -23.46 30.06
N ILE A 247 -8.89 -22.78 30.06
CA ILE A 247 -7.69 -23.29 29.36
C ILE A 247 -7.22 -24.62 29.97
N GLU A 248 -7.31 -24.77 31.30
CA GLU A 248 -7.00 -26.02 32.01
C GLU A 248 -8.01 -27.14 31.72
N ASN A 249 -9.25 -26.78 31.37
CA ASN A 249 -10.32 -27.74 31.03
C ASN A 249 -10.25 -28.21 29.57
N VAL A 250 -9.41 -27.57 28.74
CA VAL A 250 -9.33 -27.81 27.30
C VAL A 250 -7.93 -28.31 26.94
N ASN A 251 -7.82 -29.61 26.67
CA ASN A 251 -6.57 -30.28 26.28
C ASN A 251 -6.15 -30.03 24.82
N CYS A 252 -6.59 -28.94 24.22
CA CYS A 252 -6.27 -28.58 22.84
C CYS A 252 -6.01 -27.08 22.71
N PRO A 253 -5.46 -26.60 21.57
CA PRO A 253 -5.22 -25.19 21.34
C PRO A 253 -6.51 -24.36 21.43
N VAL A 254 -6.39 -23.17 22.01
CA VAL A 254 -7.47 -22.19 22.14
C VAL A 254 -7.19 -21.01 21.22
N ILE A 255 -8.22 -20.54 20.52
CA ILE A 255 -8.17 -19.32 19.71
C ILE A 255 -9.13 -18.26 20.22
N LEU A 256 -8.69 -17.01 20.25
CA LEU A 256 -9.50 -15.84 20.60
C LEU A 256 -9.35 -14.75 19.52
N VAL A 257 -10.46 -14.21 19.03
CA VAL A 257 -10.48 -13.06 18.12
C VAL A 257 -11.09 -11.88 18.85
N VAL A 258 -10.24 -10.92 19.19
CA VAL A 258 -10.56 -9.85 20.15
C VAL A 258 -10.37 -8.49 19.48
N LYS A 259 -11.29 -7.55 19.72
CA LYS A 259 -11.11 -6.19 19.22
C LYS A 259 -10.12 -5.39 20.05
N LYS A 260 -9.48 -4.39 19.43
CA LYS A 260 -8.61 -3.41 20.11
C LYS A 260 -9.43 -2.43 20.95
N ASN A 261 -9.92 -2.89 22.09
CA ASN A 261 -10.72 -2.10 23.01
C ASN A 261 -10.26 -2.29 24.46
N LYS A 262 -9.97 -1.18 25.15
CA LYS A 262 -9.48 -1.18 26.53
C LYS A 262 -10.31 -2.06 27.46
N ARG A 263 -11.64 -1.96 27.42
CA ARG A 263 -12.51 -2.70 28.34
C ARG A 263 -12.44 -4.21 28.08
N ILE A 264 -12.48 -4.61 26.81
CA ILE A 264 -12.42 -6.03 26.43
C ILE A 264 -11.06 -6.63 26.76
N LEU A 265 -9.97 -5.92 26.45
CA LEU A 265 -8.63 -6.40 26.77
C LEU A 265 -8.40 -6.51 28.28
N ASN A 266 -8.87 -5.55 29.08
CA ASN A 266 -8.79 -5.67 30.55
C ASN A 266 -9.61 -6.86 31.08
N ASN A 267 -10.80 -7.12 30.51
CA ASN A 267 -11.58 -8.30 30.88
C ASN A 267 -10.81 -9.59 30.57
N LEU A 268 -10.13 -9.67 29.43
CA LEU A 268 -9.31 -10.81 29.03
C LEU A 268 -8.10 -10.99 29.96
N ILE A 269 -7.36 -9.93 30.23
CA ILE A 269 -6.21 -9.92 31.15
C ILE A 269 -6.62 -10.41 32.54
N ASN A 270 -7.71 -9.85 33.09
CA ASN A 270 -8.20 -10.26 34.41
C ASN A 270 -8.63 -11.73 34.41
N TRP A 271 -9.35 -12.18 33.38
CA TRP A 271 -9.75 -13.58 33.29
C TRP A 271 -8.55 -14.53 33.15
N LEU A 272 -7.54 -14.17 32.37
CA LEU A 272 -6.32 -14.97 32.23
C LEU A 272 -5.56 -15.05 33.56
N SER A 273 -5.42 -13.93 34.26
CA SER A 273 -4.75 -13.87 35.57
C SER A 273 -5.49 -14.66 36.65
N ASP A 274 -6.83 -14.62 36.66
CA ASP A 274 -7.64 -15.21 37.74
C ASP A 274 -7.85 -16.73 37.60
N ASN A 275 -7.71 -17.30 36.39
CA ASN A 275 -8.19 -18.64 36.07
C ASN A 275 -7.12 -19.58 35.49
N ASN A 276 -5.82 -19.23 35.57
CA ASN A 276 -4.74 -20.07 35.06
C ASN A 276 -3.61 -20.22 36.08
N THR A 277 -2.99 -21.40 36.11
CA THR A 277 -1.83 -21.67 36.95
C THR A 277 -0.64 -20.76 36.57
N GLN A 278 -0.11 -20.06 37.58
CA GLN A 278 1.07 -19.23 37.46
C GLN A 278 2.31 -19.99 37.96
N ASN A 279 3.45 -19.75 37.31
CA ASN A 279 4.77 -20.21 37.76
C ASN A 279 5.23 -19.42 39.00
N VAL A 280 6.44 -19.72 39.49
CA VAL A 280 7.04 -19.06 40.67
C VAL A 280 7.16 -17.54 40.50
N ALA A 281 7.27 -17.04 39.26
CA ALA A 281 7.34 -15.62 38.94
C ALA A 281 5.96 -14.96 38.75
N GLY A 282 4.85 -15.67 38.98
CA GLY A 282 3.50 -15.13 38.81
C GLY A 282 3.04 -15.08 37.34
N GLN A 283 3.72 -15.77 36.42
CA GLN A 283 3.41 -15.77 34.99
C GLN A 283 2.76 -17.09 34.56
N ILE A 284 1.89 -17.03 33.56
CA ILE A 284 1.29 -18.22 32.94
C ILE A 284 2.38 -18.96 32.16
N ASP A 285 2.57 -20.24 32.47
CA ASP A 285 3.53 -21.14 31.82
C ASP A 285 2.89 -21.93 30.67
N LEU A 286 2.32 -21.19 29.72
CA LEU A 286 1.75 -21.74 28.49
C LEU A 286 2.23 -20.89 27.31
N PRO A 287 2.63 -21.51 26.18
CA PRO A 287 3.08 -20.75 25.01
C PRO A 287 1.92 -19.95 24.39
N LEU A 288 2.07 -18.63 24.38
CA LEU A 288 1.17 -17.65 23.78
C LEU A 288 1.69 -17.19 22.42
N MET A 289 0.81 -17.21 21.43
CA MET A 289 0.96 -16.45 20.18
C MET A 289 -0.07 -15.32 20.12
N LEU A 290 0.41 -14.07 20.16
CA LEU A 290 -0.40 -12.87 20.02
C LEU A 290 -0.16 -12.26 18.63
N ILE A 291 -1.12 -12.40 17.73
CA ILE A 291 -1.10 -11.82 16.40
C ILE A 291 -1.86 -10.49 16.43
N ASP A 292 -1.20 -9.42 16.02
CA ASP A 292 -1.76 -8.08 15.98
C ASP A 292 -1.99 -7.65 14.53
N ASP A 293 -3.24 -7.76 14.06
CA ASP A 293 -3.63 -7.37 12.71
C ASP A 293 -3.81 -5.85 12.63
N GLU A 294 -3.28 -5.23 11.58
CA GLU A 294 -3.13 -3.77 11.48
C GLU A 294 -2.38 -3.20 12.69
N ALA A 295 -1.20 -3.77 13.01
CA ALA A 295 -0.40 -3.42 14.20
C ALA A 295 0.02 -1.95 14.27
N ASP A 296 -0.05 -1.21 13.17
CA ASP A 296 0.15 0.24 13.09
C ASP A 296 -1.05 1.03 13.64
N ASN A 297 -2.23 0.41 13.72
CA ASN A 297 -3.44 1.03 14.23
C ASN A 297 -3.72 0.66 15.69
N ALA A 298 -3.85 1.68 16.53
CA ALA A 298 -4.22 1.63 17.96
C ALA A 298 -3.24 0.92 18.91
N SER A 299 -2.42 0.00 18.42
CA SER A 299 -1.43 -0.74 19.21
C SER A 299 -0.18 0.08 19.51
N VAL A 300 0.24 0.97 18.60
CA VAL A 300 1.39 1.86 18.80
C VAL A 300 1.09 2.91 19.88
N ASN A 301 2.07 3.21 20.72
CA ASN A 301 1.91 4.25 21.73
C ASN A 301 1.86 5.64 21.10
N THR A 302 0.72 6.33 21.22
CA THR A 302 0.49 7.67 20.67
C THR A 302 0.66 8.79 21.70
N LYS A 303 1.04 8.44 22.93
CA LYS A 303 1.28 9.38 24.02
C LYS A 303 2.77 9.66 24.19
N ASP A 304 3.07 10.75 24.90
CA ASP A 304 4.45 11.10 25.24
C ASP A 304 5.11 9.99 26.04
N GLU A 305 6.39 9.82 25.76
CA GLU A 305 7.22 8.74 26.29
C GLU A 305 7.39 8.79 27.81
N ASP A 306 7.33 9.99 28.39
CA ASP A 306 7.41 10.21 29.84
C ASP A 306 6.03 10.11 30.53
N SER A 307 4.97 9.85 29.76
CA SER A 307 3.60 9.76 30.25
C SER A 307 3.11 8.31 30.29
N GLN A 308 1.97 8.07 30.95
CA GLN A 308 1.35 6.74 30.91
C GLN A 308 1.03 6.35 29.45
N PRO A 309 1.37 5.11 29.01
CA PRO A 309 1.13 4.68 27.64
C PRO A 309 -0.34 4.81 27.22
N ALA A 310 -0.57 4.86 25.91
CA ALA A 310 -1.91 4.77 25.34
C ALA A 310 -2.62 3.51 25.86
N ALA A 311 -3.91 3.61 26.16
CA ALA A 311 -4.59 2.58 26.95
C ALA A 311 -4.62 1.18 26.29
N ILE A 312 -4.64 1.12 24.96
CA ILE A 312 -4.59 -0.15 24.21
C ILE A 312 -3.17 -0.71 24.22
N ASN A 313 -2.15 0.13 23.94
CA ASN A 313 -0.74 -0.24 24.03
C ASN A 313 -0.38 -0.80 25.43
N ASP A 314 -0.81 -0.14 26.51
CA ASP A 314 -0.66 -0.63 27.89
C ASP A 314 -1.28 -2.03 28.07
N CYS A 315 -2.50 -2.24 27.58
CA CYS A 315 -3.16 -3.54 27.68
C CYS A 315 -2.39 -4.63 26.93
N ILE A 316 -1.84 -4.34 25.75
CA ILE A 316 -1.05 -5.32 24.97
C ILE A 316 0.25 -5.66 25.72
N ARG A 317 0.99 -4.66 26.22
CA ARG A 317 2.21 -4.89 27.02
C ARG A 317 1.91 -5.75 28.26
N ARG A 318 0.84 -5.42 28.99
CA ARG A 318 0.39 -6.18 30.17
C ARG A 318 0.00 -7.61 29.80
N LEU A 319 -0.72 -7.81 28.70
CA LEU A 319 -1.11 -9.13 28.22
C LEU A 319 0.11 -10.00 27.87
N LEU A 320 1.13 -9.43 27.22
CA LEU A 320 2.38 -10.15 26.95
C LEU A 320 3.09 -10.52 28.26
N ASN A 321 3.26 -9.56 29.19
CA ASN A 321 3.95 -9.80 30.45
C ASN A 321 3.28 -10.82 31.39
N LEU A 322 2.00 -11.16 31.16
CA LEU A 322 1.30 -12.22 31.90
C LEU A 322 1.87 -13.62 31.63
N PHE A 323 2.60 -13.83 30.54
CA PHE A 323 3.08 -15.14 30.12
C PHE A 323 4.60 -15.21 30.16
N SER A 324 5.13 -16.40 30.45
CA SER A 324 6.58 -16.67 30.41
C SER A 324 7.07 -17.09 29.02
N LYS A 325 6.17 -17.44 28.11
CA LYS A 325 6.46 -17.91 26.75
C LYS A 325 5.59 -17.15 25.77
N THR A 326 6.15 -16.10 25.15
CA THR A 326 5.38 -15.15 24.34
C THR A 326 5.98 -14.89 22.98
N THR A 327 5.13 -14.93 21.97
CA THR A 327 5.40 -14.42 20.65
C THR A 327 4.38 -13.32 20.35
N TYR A 328 4.84 -12.08 20.20
CA TYR A 328 4.09 -10.97 19.61
C TYR A 328 4.43 -10.87 18.13
N LEU A 329 3.42 -10.97 17.27
CA LEU A 329 3.56 -10.88 15.83
C LEU A 329 2.69 -9.74 15.30
N GLY A 330 3.30 -8.58 15.05
CA GLY A 330 2.65 -7.47 14.38
C GLY A 330 2.51 -7.73 12.89
N ILE A 331 1.33 -7.47 12.31
CA ILE A 331 1.08 -7.65 10.89
C ILE A 331 0.48 -6.38 10.31
N THR A 332 1.12 -5.80 9.30
CA THR A 332 0.65 -4.54 8.71
C THR A 332 1.07 -4.35 7.25
N ALA A 333 0.39 -3.45 6.55
CA ALA A 333 0.83 -2.89 5.28
C ALA A 333 1.71 -1.64 5.42
N THR A 334 1.58 -0.96 6.55
CA THR A 334 2.07 0.40 6.81
C THR A 334 2.93 0.38 8.07
N PRO A 335 4.16 -0.14 7.98
CA PRO A 335 4.96 -0.47 9.17
C PRO A 335 5.63 0.74 9.82
N PHE A 336 5.44 1.94 9.27
CA PHE A 336 6.10 3.16 9.72
C PHE A 336 5.91 3.35 11.23
N ALA A 337 4.67 3.38 11.71
CA ALA A 337 4.39 3.58 13.13
C ALA A 337 5.05 2.52 14.03
N ASN A 338 5.15 1.27 13.59
CA ASN A 338 5.80 0.19 14.36
C ASN A 338 7.33 0.32 14.40
N ILE A 339 7.96 0.70 13.27
CA ILE A 339 9.41 0.86 13.16
C ILE A 339 9.89 2.14 13.86
N PHE A 340 9.01 3.15 14.01
CA PHE A 340 9.29 4.37 14.77
C PHE A 340 9.20 4.21 16.29
N ILE A 341 8.75 3.06 16.79
CA ILE A 341 8.83 2.76 18.24
C ILE A 341 10.30 2.77 18.65
N ASP A 342 10.59 3.30 19.84
CA ASP A 342 11.96 3.44 20.31
C ASP A 342 12.62 2.07 20.55
N PRO A 343 13.67 1.68 19.81
CA PRO A 343 14.27 0.36 19.93
C PRO A 343 15.02 0.14 21.26
N GLU A 344 15.32 1.22 21.99
CA GLU A 344 15.95 1.16 23.31
C GLU A 344 14.93 0.87 24.45
N LYS A 345 13.62 0.95 24.16
CA LYS A 345 12.56 0.64 25.12
C LYS A 345 12.06 -0.78 24.95
N ASP A 346 12.78 -1.71 25.55
CA ASP A 346 12.47 -3.15 25.48
C ASP A 346 11.08 -3.51 26.01
N ASP A 347 10.43 -2.66 26.79
CA ASP A 347 9.07 -2.88 27.30
C ASP A 347 7.96 -2.52 26.29
N ASP A 348 8.25 -1.78 25.21
CA ASP A 348 7.30 -1.43 24.15
C ASP A 348 7.22 -2.49 23.03
N LEU A 349 6.42 -2.24 22.00
CA LEU A 349 6.11 -3.19 20.92
C LEU A 349 7.06 -3.10 19.71
N PHE A 350 8.26 -2.53 19.88
CA PHE A 350 9.26 -2.51 18.82
C PHE A 350 9.59 -3.96 18.39
N PRO A 351 9.61 -4.28 17.08
CA PRO A 351 9.89 -5.63 16.58
C PRO A 351 11.39 -5.95 16.65
N ALA A 352 11.84 -6.13 17.89
CA ALA A 352 13.21 -6.37 18.30
C ALA A 352 13.88 -7.58 17.64
N ASP A 353 13.12 -8.66 17.42
CA ASP A 353 13.69 -9.97 17.12
C ASP A 353 13.73 -10.26 15.62
N PHE A 354 12.69 -9.86 14.87
CA PHE A 354 12.71 -9.96 13.41
C PHE A 354 11.74 -9.00 12.72
N ILE A 355 12.08 -8.64 11.48
CA ILE A 355 11.20 -7.95 10.55
C ILE A 355 11.19 -8.72 9.24
N TYR A 356 10.00 -9.14 8.79
CA TYR A 356 9.79 -9.97 7.61
C TYR A 356 8.96 -9.22 6.55
N ALA A 357 9.55 -8.95 5.38
CA ALA A 357 8.89 -8.36 4.23
C ALA A 357 8.33 -9.44 3.30
N LEU A 358 7.01 -9.53 3.19
CA LEU A 358 6.32 -10.42 2.25
C LEU A 358 6.44 -9.87 0.81
N SER A 359 6.72 -10.78 -0.12
CA SER A 359 6.65 -10.52 -1.56
C SER A 359 5.22 -10.70 -2.05
N ALA A 360 4.75 -9.80 -2.91
CA ALA A 360 3.44 -9.93 -3.53
C ALA A 360 3.50 -10.86 -4.76
N PRO A 361 2.46 -11.67 -5.04
CA PRO A 361 2.39 -12.45 -6.27
C PRO A 361 2.36 -11.58 -7.54
N THR A 362 2.84 -12.10 -8.67
CA THR A 362 2.94 -11.34 -9.93
C THR A 362 1.60 -10.91 -10.52
N ASN A 363 0.50 -11.58 -10.17
CA ASN A 363 -0.86 -11.24 -10.60
C ASN A 363 -1.58 -10.25 -9.66
N TYR A 364 -0.96 -9.87 -8.55
CA TYR A 364 -1.48 -8.83 -7.67
C TYR A 364 -1.14 -7.44 -8.23
N ILE A 365 -2.13 -6.54 -8.24
CA ILE A 365 -1.95 -5.14 -8.63
C ILE A 365 -1.86 -4.31 -7.34
N GLY A 366 -0.64 -3.94 -6.98
CA GLY A 366 -0.33 -3.14 -5.79
C GLY A 366 -0.01 -1.68 -6.09
N ALA A 367 0.29 -0.93 -5.03
CA ALA A 367 0.63 0.49 -5.13
C ALA A 367 1.81 0.77 -6.07
N ASP A 368 2.86 -0.06 -6.04
CA ASP A 368 4.05 0.10 -6.91
C ASP A 368 3.72 -0.05 -8.41
N ARG A 369 2.76 -0.92 -8.76
CA ARG A 369 2.35 -1.11 -10.16
C ARG A 369 1.50 0.04 -10.72
N ILE A 370 0.77 0.74 -9.85
CA ILE A 370 -0.10 1.86 -10.23
C ILE A 370 0.64 3.21 -10.12
N PHE A 371 1.37 3.44 -9.03
CA PHE A 371 1.97 4.73 -8.68
C PHE A 371 3.52 4.72 -8.65
N GLY A 372 4.15 3.55 -8.77
CA GLY A 372 5.61 3.38 -8.67
C GLY A 372 6.36 3.85 -9.92
N GLU A 373 7.70 3.78 -9.86
CA GLU A 373 8.56 4.37 -10.90
C GLU A 373 8.54 3.60 -12.23
N ASN A 374 8.21 2.31 -12.19
CA ASN A 374 8.06 1.43 -13.36
C ASN A 374 6.63 0.89 -13.43
N SER A 375 5.64 1.74 -13.15
CA SER A 375 4.22 1.39 -13.19
C SER A 375 3.84 0.80 -14.55
N ASP A 376 3.22 -0.38 -14.52
CA ASP A 376 2.64 -1.05 -15.69
C ASP A 376 1.10 -1.01 -15.66
N SER A 377 0.53 -0.39 -14.63
CA SER A 377 -0.90 -0.26 -14.38
C SER A 377 -1.33 1.20 -14.20
N ASP A 378 -0.55 2.16 -14.73
CA ASP A 378 -0.84 3.59 -14.68
C ASP A 378 -2.10 3.98 -15.49
N HIS A 379 -2.45 3.18 -16.50
CA HIS A 379 -3.70 3.29 -17.25
C HIS A 379 -4.93 3.26 -16.35
N MET A 380 -4.84 2.71 -15.13
CA MET A 380 -5.95 2.70 -14.18
C MET A 380 -6.32 4.12 -13.69
N LEU A 381 -5.39 5.07 -13.65
CA LEU A 381 -5.61 6.38 -13.04
C LEU A 381 -6.34 7.33 -13.99
N GLN A 382 -7.33 8.04 -13.47
CA GLN A 382 -8.03 9.15 -14.12
C GLN A 382 -8.05 10.34 -13.17
N GLU A 383 -7.80 11.54 -13.68
CA GLU A 383 -7.81 12.75 -12.87
C GLU A 383 -9.24 13.27 -12.72
N ILE A 384 -9.60 13.64 -11.49
CA ILE A 384 -10.85 14.35 -11.18
C ILE A 384 -10.66 15.84 -11.50
N ASP A 385 -11.69 16.45 -12.09
CA ASP A 385 -11.74 17.91 -12.25
C ASP A 385 -12.07 18.57 -10.90
N ILE A 386 -11.09 19.24 -10.31
CA ILE A 386 -11.22 19.87 -8.99
C ILE A 386 -12.22 21.04 -9.04
N GLU A 387 -12.23 21.83 -10.12
CA GLU A 387 -13.09 23.01 -10.20
C GLU A 387 -14.56 22.58 -10.23
N GLU A 388 -14.88 21.53 -11.00
CA GLU A 388 -16.22 20.95 -11.06
C GLU A 388 -16.60 20.25 -9.75
N LEU A 389 -15.68 19.45 -9.19
CA LEU A 389 -15.90 18.77 -7.92
C LEU A 389 -16.23 19.77 -6.81
N GLU A 390 -15.44 20.84 -6.68
CA GLU A 390 -15.61 21.84 -5.63
C GLU A 390 -16.85 22.72 -5.83
N ALA A 391 -17.31 22.88 -7.08
CA ALA A 391 -18.60 23.51 -7.38
C ALA A 391 -19.78 22.69 -6.83
N CYS A 392 -19.73 21.35 -6.91
CA CYS A 392 -20.75 20.46 -6.34
C CYS A 392 -20.53 20.20 -4.84
N PHE A 393 -19.29 20.12 -4.40
CA PHE A 393 -18.89 19.73 -3.05
C PHE A 393 -17.80 20.66 -2.52
N PRO A 394 -18.18 21.74 -1.79
CA PRO A 394 -17.21 22.64 -1.21
C PRO A 394 -16.18 21.90 -0.35
N PRO A 395 -14.88 22.26 -0.41
CA PRO A 395 -13.80 21.58 0.34
C PRO A 395 -14.09 21.47 1.84
N LYS A 396 -14.83 22.44 2.38
CA LYS A 396 -15.38 22.40 3.73
C LYS A 396 -16.90 22.53 3.65
N HIS A 397 -17.58 21.45 4.02
CA HIS A 397 -19.03 21.44 4.18
C HIS A 397 -19.41 20.79 5.51
N LYS A 398 -20.63 21.10 5.98
CA LYS A 398 -21.19 20.56 7.22
C LYS A 398 -21.99 19.29 6.96
N LYS A 399 -22.34 18.57 8.02
CA LYS A 399 -23.15 17.34 7.95
C LYS A 399 -24.52 17.52 7.30
N ASP A 400 -25.06 18.73 7.32
CA ASP A 400 -26.36 19.14 6.79
C ASP A 400 -26.27 19.79 5.40
N PHE A 401 -25.11 19.70 4.72
CA PHE A 401 -24.95 20.16 3.35
C PHE A 401 -25.96 19.49 2.40
N VAL A 402 -26.55 20.31 1.53
CA VAL A 402 -27.50 19.89 0.51
C VAL A 402 -26.75 19.77 -0.81
N VAL A 403 -26.79 18.58 -1.42
CA VAL A 403 -26.14 18.31 -2.71
C VAL A 403 -27.10 18.72 -3.82
N GLU A 404 -26.72 19.72 -4.62
CA GLU A 404 -27.54 20.23 -5.72
C GLU A 404 -27.36 19.42 -7.01
N ASP A 405 -26.12 19.05 -7.32
CA ASP A 405 -25.77 18.21 -8.48
C ASP A 405 -24.52 17.37 -8.20
N LEU A 406 -24.22 16.44 -9.10
CA LEU A 406 -23.01 15.62 -9.11
C LEU A 406 -22.08 16.06 -10.27
N PRO A 407 -20.75 15.97 -10.10
CA PRO A 407 -19.79 16.26 -11.17
C PRO A 407 -20.00 15.38 -12.41
N GLU A 408 -19.76 15.93 -13.61
CA GLU A 408 -19.84 15.19 -14.87
C GLU A 408 -18.83 14.03 -14.93
N ASP A 409 -17.65 14.18 -14.34
CA ASP A 409 -16.66 13.09 -14.26
C ASP A 409 -17.10 11.94 -13.33
N LEU A 410 -17.97 12.18 -12.35
CA LEU A 410 -18.61 11.12 -11.55
C LEU A 410 -19.64 10.35 -12.39
N TYR A 411 -20.43 11.05 -13.20
CA TYR A 411 -21.32 10.38 -14.17
C TYR A 411 -20.53 9.61 -15.21
N GLU A 412 -19.39 10.14 -15.68
CA GLU A 412 -18.47 9.45 -16.59
C GLU A 412 -17.96 8.13 -15.96
N ALA A 413 -17.47 8.19 -14.72
CA ALA A 413 -17.04 7.00 -13.98
C ALA A 413 -18.19 5.99 -13.81
N ALA A 414 -19.41 6.47 -13.56
CA ALA A 414 -20.58 5.62 -13.43
C ALA A 414 -20.95 4.95 -14.78
N TYR A 415 -20.94 5.66 -15.90
CA TYR A 415 -21.09 5.08 -17.23
C TYR A 415 -20.00 4.04 -17.53
N TYR A 416 -18.75 4.34 -17.18
CA TYR A 416 -17.64 3.41 -17.35
C TYR A 416 -17.87 2.11 -16.54
N PHE A 417 -18.41 2.20 -15.33
CA PHE A 417 -18.79 1.02 -14.55
C PHE A 417 -19.87 0.18 -15.25
N LEU A 418 -20.85 0.80 -15.90
CA LEU A 418 -21.87 0.08 -16.69
C LEU A 418 -21.22 -0.69 -17.85
N LEU A 419 -20.28 -0.06 -18.56
CA LEU A 419 -19.52 -0.70 -19.64
C LEU A 419 -18.64 -1.84 -19.12
N LEU A 420 -17.96 -1.65 -17.99
CA LEU A 420 -17.17 -2.68 -17.33
C LEU A 420 -18.02 -3.91 -16.99
N ASN A 421 -19.25 -3.72 -16.51
CA ASN A 421 -20.17 -4.84 -16.27
C ASN A 421 -20.49 -5.61 -17.57
N ALA A 422 -20.71 -4.91 -18.69
CA ALA A 422 -20.97 -5.56 -19.97
C ALA A 422 -19.72 -6.30 -20.51
N ILE A 423 -18.54 -5.71 -20.36
CA ILE A 423 -17.25 -6.32 -20.72
C ILE A 423 -17.01 -7.60 -19.89
N ARG A 424 -17.27 -7.55 -18.58
CA ARG A 424 -17.13 -8.71 -17.70
C ARG A 424 -18.14 -9.82 -18.05
N ASP A 425 -19.37 -9.47 -18.42
CA ASP A 425 -20.34 -10.46 -18.96
C ASP A 425 -19.82 -11.09 -20.27
N TYR A 426 -19.24 -10.30 -21.17
CA TYR A 426 -18.62 -10.77 -22.41
C TYR A 426 -17.43 -11.71 -22.16
N ARG A 427 -16.64 -11.43 -21.11
CA ARG A 427 -15.48 -12.25 -20.70
C ARG A 427 -15.84 -13.48 -19.85
N GLY A 428 -17.13 -13.70 -19.56
CA GLY A 428 -17.61 -14.90 -18.86
C GLY A 428 -17.78 -14.78 -17.34
N ASP A 429 -17.56 -13.61 -16.73
CA ASP A 429 -17.64 -13.39 -15.28
C ASP A 429 -19.10 -13.32 -14.76
N LEU A 430 -19.99 -14.21 -15.19
CA LEU A 430 -21.45 -14.04 -15.04
C LEU A 430 -21.97 -14.04 -13.60
N THR A 431 -21.31 -14.79 -12.71
CA THR A 431 -21.71 -15.00 -11.30
C THR A 431 -20.80 -14.26 -10.31
N GLU A 432 -19.76 -13.59 -10.80
CA GLU A 432 -18.79 -12.89 -9.97
C GLU A 432 -19.36 -11.55 -9.47
N HIS A 433 -19.02 -11.20 -8.24
CA HIS A 433 -19.34 -9.90 -7.67
C HIS A 433 -18.67 -8.76 -8.46
N ARG A 434 -19.32 -7.60 -8.50
CA ARG A 434 -18.86 -6.41 -9.23
C ARG A 434 -19.22 -5.16 -8.47
N SER A 435 -18.25 -4.30 -8.21
CA SER A 435 -18.52 -3.09 -7.44
C SER A 435 -17.89 -1.84 -8.04
N MET A 436 -18.54 -0.71 -7.78
CA MET A 436 -17.99 0.63 -7.92
C MET A 436 -17.97 1.28 -6.54
N MET A 437 -16.90 1.99 -6.21
CA MET A 437 -16.79 2.75 -4.96
C MET A 437 -16.89 4.24 -5.26
N VAL A 438 -17.81 4.94 -4.59
CA VAL A 438 -17.91 6.41 -4.60
C VAL A 438 -17.61 6.92 -3.20
N HIS A 439 -16.48 7.59 -3.08
CA HIS A 439 -16.00 8.14 -1.83
C HIS A 439 -15.73 9.64 -1.97
N ILE A 440 -16.66 10.48 -1.51
CA ILE A 440 -16.54 11.96 -1.60
C ILE A 440 -16.62 12.62 -0.21
N SER A 441 -17.63 12.27 0.60
CA SER A 441 -17.89 12.92 1.89
C SER A 441 -17.85 11.95 3.07
N LEU A 442 -17.51 12.47 4.25
CA LEU A 442 -17.55 11.78 5.55
C LEU A 442 -18.97 11.61 6.09
N TYR A 443 -19.87 12.51 5.72
CA TYR A 443 -21.16 12.63 6.39
C TYR A 443 -22.21 11.73 5.76
N THR A 444 -22.87 10.92 6.60
CA THR A 444 -23.91 9.98 6.17
C THR A 444 -25.05 10.65 5.41
N ASN A 445 -25.45 11.87 5.79
CA ASN A 445 -26.52 12.59 5.08
C ASN A 445 -26.12 12.95 3.64
N VAL A 446 -24.89 13.41 3.43
CA VAL A 446 -24.37 13.73 2.09
C VAL A 446 -24.22 12.46 1.25
N GLN A 447 -23.74 11.37 1.85
CA GLN A 447 -23.65 10.06 1.19
C GLN A 447 -25.01 9.54 0.71
N ASN A 448 -26.07 9.69 1.52
CA ASN A 448 -27.42 9.28 1.15
C ASN A 448 -27.96 10.11 -0.02
N GLN A 449 -27.75 11.44 -0.02
CA GLN A 449 -28.14 12.30 -1.15
C GLN A 449 -27.44 11.88 -2.46
N ILE A 450 -26.13 11.62 -2.41
CA ILE A 450 -25.38 11.12 -3.59
C ILE A 450 -25.95 9.79 -4.08
N GLN A 451 -26.27 8.86 -3.16
CA GLN A 451 -26.86 7.58 -3.49
C GLN A 451 -28.22 7.73 -4.17
N GLU A 452 -29.10 8.60 -3.67
CA GLU A 452 -30.41 8.87 -4.24
C GLU A 452 -30.29 9.43 -5.67
N MET A 453 -29.40 10.40 -5.89
CA MET A 453 -29.17 11.00 -7.22
C MET A 453 -28.65 9.97 -8.23
N LEU A 454 -27.65 9.17 -7.84
CA LEU A 454 -27.14 8.08 -8.67
C LEU A 454 -28.19 7.01 -8.94
N ASN A 455 -29.09 6.73 -7.99
CA ASN A 455 -30.16 5.76 -8.20
C ASN A 455 -31.17 6.25 -9.25
N VAL A 456 -31.60 7.51 -9.15
CA VAL A 456 -32.51 8.13 -10.14
C VAL A 456 -31.87 8.12 -11.54
N TRP A 457 -30.58 8.49 -11.62
CA TRP A 457 -29.83 8.42 -12.87
C TRP A 457 -29.77 6.99 -13.43
N LEU A 458 -29.41 6.00 -12.61
CA LEU A 458 -29.27 4.61 -13.02
C LEU A 458 -30.59 4.02 -13.53
N ASP A 459 -31.71 4.32 -12.87
CA ASP A 459 -33.04 3.87 -13.31
C ASP A 459 -33.40 4.42 -14.69
N GLN A 460 -33.06 5.68 -14.98
CA GLN A 460 -33.25 6.26 -16.30
C GLN A 460 -32.36 5.57 -17.34
N VAL A 461 -31.07 5.33 -17.04
CA VAL A 461 -30.15 4.63 -17.97
C VAL A 461 -30.63 3.20 -18.27
N LYS A 462 -31.08 2.47 -17.24
CA LYS A 462 -31.65 1.12 -17.41
C LYS A 462 -32.88 1.13 -18.32
N SER A 463 -33.78 2.11 -18.13
CA SER A 463 -34.97 2.28 -18.97
C SER A 463 -34.58 2.56 -20.42
N ASP A 464 -33.64 3.48 -20.65
CA ASP A 464 -33.18 3.85 -21.98
C ASP A 464 -32.56 2.65 -22.73
N VAL A 465 -31.66 1.91 -22.07
CA VAL A 465 -31.04 0.72 -22.66
C VAL A 465 -32.07 -0.37 -22.94
N ARG A 466 -33.00 -0.62 -22.00
CA ARG A 466 -34.06 -1.62 -22.19
C ARG A 466 -34.93 -1.33 -23.41
N ASN A 467 -35.28 -0.07 -23.63
CA ASN A 467 -36.23 0.32 -24.66
C ASN A 467 -35.56 0.55 -26.02
N TYR A 468 -34.32 1.03 -26.05
CA TYR A 468 -33.71 1.55 -27.28
C TYR A 468 -32.45 0.81 -27.75
N ALA A 469 -31.78 -0.02 -26.93
CA ALA A 469 -30.48 -0.61 -27.30
C ALA A 469 -30.51 -1.53 -28.54
N LYS A 470 -31.67 -2.08 -28.90
CA LYS A 470 -31.83 -2.97 -30.07
C LYS A 470 -32.17 -2.24 -31.37
N LEU A 471 -32.36 -0.92 -31.35
CA LEU A 471 -32.58 -0.13 -32.56
C LEU A 471 -31.30 -0.04 -33.40
N SER A 472 -31.38 0.59 -34.58
CA SER A 472 -30.15 0.92 -35.32
C SER A 472 -29.29 1.87 -34.49
N LEU A 473 -27.96 1.85 -34.68
CA LEU A 473 -27.05 2.75 -33.96
C LEU A 473 -27.48 4.22 -34.08
N SER A 474 -27.81 4.66 -35.30
CA SER A 474 -28.28 6.01 -35.60
C SER A 474 -29.56 6.44 -34.86
N GLN A 475 -30.38 5.48 -34.40
CA GLN A 475 -31.57 5.74 -33.60
C GLN A 475 -31.25 5.67 -32.11
N SER A 476 -30.49 4.66 -31.69
CA SER A 476 -30.08 4.45 -30.30
C SER A 476 -29.25 5.63 -29.77
N GLU A 477 -28.35 6.17 -30.58
CA GLU A 477 -27.49 7.31 -30.23
C GLU A 477 -28.23 8.66 -30.14
N LYS A 478 -29.51 8.72 -30.50
CA LYS A 478 -30.34 9.90 -30.20
C LYS A 478 -30.70 9.98 -28.71
N ILE A 479 -30.60 8.86 -27.99
CA ILE A 479 -30.87 8.79 -26.56
C ILE A 479 -29.63 9.23 -25.80
N ARG A 480 -29.78 10.24 -24.93
CA ARG A 480 -28.67 10.90 -24.21
C ARG A 480 -27.74 9.89 -23.54
N ASN A 481 -28.29 8.94 -22.79
CA ASN A 481 -27.51 7.98 -21.99
C ASN A 481 -26.76 6.96 -22.86
N ILE A 482 -27.36 6.48 -23.95
CA ILE A 482 -26.68 5.58 -24.90
C ILE A 482 -25.52 6.31 -25.59
N LYS A 483 -25.75 7.56 -26.00
CA LYS A 483 -24.71 8.40 -26.60
C LYS A 483 -23.58 8.67 -25.60
N ALA A 484 -23.90 9.01 -24.35
CA ALA A 484 -22.90 9.24 -23.32
C ALA A 484 -22.03 7.99 -23.09
N MET A 485 -22.62 6.81 -23.00
CA MET A 485 -21.86 5.55 -22.91
C MET A 485 -20.98 5.29 -24.14
N HIS A 486 -21.43 5.61 -25.35
CA HIS A 486 -20.60 5.48 -26.55
C HIS A 486 -19.41 6.45 -26.53
N VAL A 487 -19.62 7.69 -26.07
CA VAL A 487 -18.52 8.67 -25.90
C VAL A 487 -17.48 8.16 -24.89
N VAL A 488 -17.92 7.58 -23.77
CA VAL A 488 -17.02 6.95 -22.79
C VAL A 488 -16.30 5.75 -23.41
N TRP A 489 -17.01 4.90 -24.15
CA TRP A 489 -16.45 3.75 -24.86
C TRP A 489 -15.29 4.16 -25.79
N ASP A 490 -15.48 5.21 -26.57
CA ASP A 490 -14.49 5.75 -27.50
C ASP A 490 -13.33 6.45 -26.77
N LYS A 491 -13.63 7.27 -25.74
CA LYS A 491 -12.64 7.98 -24.93
C LYS A 491 -11.58 7.03 -24.36
N TYR A 492 -12.00 5.84 -23.93
CA TYR A 492 -11.14 4.83 -23.33
C TYR A 492 -10.68 3.73 -24.29
N HIS A 493 -10.95 3.87 -25.59
CA HIS A 493 -10.54 2.92 -26.63
C HIS A 493 -10.90 1.46 -26.33
N LEU A 494 -12.08 1.24 -25.73
CA LEU A 494 -12.45 -0.07 -25.17
C LEU A 494 -12.59 -1.16 -26.25
N SER A 495 -12.94 -0.81 -27.49
CA SER A 495 -12.99 -1.78 -28.60
C SER A 495 -11.64 -2.45 -28.84
N GLY A 496 -10.55 -1.66 -28.85
CA GLY A 496 -9.19 -2.19 -29.07
C GLY A 496 -8.65 -3.01 -27.89
N ILE A 497 -9.05 -2.69 -26.66
CA ILE A 497 -8.62 -3.39 -25.45
C ILE A 497 -9.36 -4.73 -25.30
N VAL A 498 -10.67 -4.73 -25.56
CA VAL A 498 -11.55 -5.86 -25.26
C VAL A 498 -11.73 -6.78 -26.46
N GLY A 499 -11.60 -6.27 -27.69
CA GLY A 499 -11.81 -7.03 -28.93
C GLY A 499 -13.27 -7.23 -29.31
N ILE A 500 -14.17 -6.35 -28.85
CA ILE A 500 -15.60 -6.35 -29.20
C ILE A 500 -16.01 -4.97 -29.72
N GLU A 501 -16.85 -4.91 -30.74
CA GLU A 501 -17.39 -3.65 -31.25
C GLU A 501 -18.53 -3.11 -30.38
N TRP A 502 -18.66 -1.78 -30.34
CA TRP A 502 -19.69 -1.07 -29.54
C TRP A 502 -21.10 -1.61 -29.80
N GLU A 503 -21.46 -1.81 -31.07
CA GLU A 503 -22.79 -2.26 -31.46
C GLU A 503 -23.14 -3.63 -30.87
N ASP A 504 -22.17 -4.53 -30.86
CA ASP A 504 -22.34 -5.88 -30.31
C ASP A 504 -22.45 -5.84 -28.79
N LEU A 505 -21.63 -5.05 -28.11
CA LEU A 505 -21.72 -4.85 -26.67
C LEU A 505 -23.09 -4.28 -26.27
N LEU A 506 -23.53 -3.22 -26.94
CA LEU A 506 -24.79 -2.53 -26.71
C LEU A 506 -25.98 -3.48 -26.88
N LYS A 507 -26.03 -4.22 -27.99
CA LYS A 507 -27.21 -5.05 -28.34
C LYS A 507 -27.26 -6.38 -27.59
N LYS A 508 -26.11 -7.01 -27.33
CA LYS A 508 -26.04 -8.39 -26.80
C LYS A 508 -25.86 -8.44 -25.28
N TYR A 509 -25.10 -7.52 -24.69
CA TYR A 509 -24.65 -7.64 -23.30
C TYR A 509 -25.20 -6.55 -22.38
N LEU A 510 -25.22 -5.29 -22.82
CA LEU A 510 -25.40 -4.14 -21.92
C LEU A 510 -26.68 -4.21 -21.06
N HIS A 511 -27.85 -4.51 -21.65
CA HIS A 511 -29.10 -4.57 -20.89
C HIS A 511 -29.06 -5.62 -19.76
N LYS A 512 -28.58 -6.83 -20.06
CA LYS A 512 -28.45 -7.91 -19.08
C LYS A 512 -27.42 -7.52 -18.01
N ALA A 513 -26.35 -6.85 -18.43
CA ALA A 513 -25.25 -6.47 -17.57
C ALA A 513 -25.65 -5.46 -16.49
N ILE A 514 -26.40 -4.42 -16.89
CA ILE A 514 -26.69 -3.28 -16.01
C ILE A 514 -27.97 -3.43 -15.18
N SER A 515 -28.91 -4.27 -15.62
CA SER A 515 -30.22 -4.41 -14.95
C SER A 515 -30.13 -4.76 -13.45
N PRO A 516 -29.23 -5.67 -13.01
CA PRO A 516 -29.10 -6.04 -11.60
C PRO A 516 -28.31 -5.04 -10.74
N ILE A 517 -27.77 -3.96 -11.31
CA ILE A 517 -26.93 -3.01 -10.56
C ILE A 517 -27.79 -2.27 -9.54
N GLU A 518 -27.34 -2.18 -8.30
CA GLU A 518 -27.98 -1.37 -7.26
C GLU A 518 -27.04 -0.27 -6.76
N VAL A 519 -27.60 0.86 -6.32
CA VAL A 519 -26.83 1.91 -5.63
C VAL A 519 -27.12 1.80 -4.13
N ARG A 520 -26.08 1.60 -3.30
CA ARG A 520 -26.24 1.39 -1.86
C ARG A 520 -25.36 2.35 -1.06
N ALA A 521 -25.93 2.94 -0.01
CA ALA A 521 -25.19 3.75 0.95
C ALA A 521 -24.54 2.86 2.02
N VAL A 522 -23.21 2.90 2.11
CA VAL A 522 -22.40 2.12 3.05
C VAL A 522 -21.83 3.05 4.12
N ASN A 523 -22.58 3.25 5.20
CA ASN A 523 -22.23 4.16 6.29
C ASN A 523 -21.96 3.39 7.59
N MET A 524 -21.57 4.08 8.68
CA MET A 524 -21.25 3.42 9.95
C MET A 524 -22.41 2.64 10.57
N LYS A 525 -23.67 3.00 10.28
CA LYS A 525 -24.85 2.31 10.81
C LYS A 525 -25.18 1.05 10.03
N THR A 526 -25.03 1.08 8.71
CA THR A 526 -25.34 -0.06 7.82
C THR A 526 -24.14 -1.01 7.67
N GLY A 527 -22.91 -0.48 7.68
CA GLY A 527 -21.66 -1.24 7.59
C GLY A 527 -21.64 -2.21 6.42
N ALA A 528 -20.95 -3.35 6.59
CA ALA A 528 -20.93 -4.43 5.60
C ALA A 528 -22.31 -5.08 5.38
N ALA A 529 -23.28 -4.90 6.29
CA ALA A 529 -24.60 -5.51 6.16
C ALA A 529 -25.40 -4.95 4.98
N SER A 530 -25.04 -3.77 4.45
CA SER A 530 -25.57 -3.29 3.18
C SER A 530 -25.03 -4.04 1.96
N LEU A 531 -24.03 -4.91 2.10
CA LEU A 531 -23.40 -5.67 1.01
C LEU A 531 -23.58 -7.18 1.26
N ASP A 532 -24.68 -7.72 0.76
CA ASP A 532 -25.09 -9.10 1.02
C ASP A 532 -24.45 -10.09 0.04
N TYR A 533 -23.12 -10.22 0.11
CA TYR A 533 -22.39 -11.18 -0.73
C TYR A 533 -22.87 -12.62 -0.52
N PHE A 534 -23.36 -12.96 0.67
CA PHE A 534 -23.78 -14.31 1.00
C PHE A 534 -25.01 -14.75 0.19
N ASN A 535 -26.05 -13.92 0.13
CA ASN A 535 -27.25 -14.26 -0.64
C ASN A 535 -27.02 -14.16 -2.16
N HIS A 536 -25.98 -13.43 -2.58
CA HIS A 536 -25.63 -13.26 -3.99
C HIS A 536 -24.50 -14.17 -4.51
N LYS A 537 -24.20 -15.28 -3.82
CA LYS A 537 -23.10 -16.19 -4.22
C LYS A 537 -23.26 -16.86 -5.58
N ASN A 538 -24.50 -17.02 -6.06
CA ASN A 538 -24.80 -17.77 -7.28
C ASN A 538 -25.08 -16.88 -8.50
N ASP A 539 -25.31 -15.58 -8.29
CA ASP A 539 -25.73 -14.61 -9.30
C ASP A 539 -24.84 -13.35 -9.34
N GLY A 540 -24.04 -13.11 -8.30
CA GLY A 540 -23.05 -12.04 -8.24
C GLY A 540 -23.68 -10.66 -7.99
N LEU A 541 -23.53 -10.13 -6.76
CA LEU A 541 -23.92 -8.76 -6.42
C LEU A 541 -23.21 -7.73 -7.32
N ARG A 542 -23.99 -6.86 -7.97
CA ARG A 542 -23.51 -5.73 -8.77
C ARG A 542 -23.92 -4.42 -8.10
N VAL A 543 -22.96 -3.62 -7.63
CA VAL A 543 -23.28 -2.50 -6.73
C VAL A 543 -22.44 -1.26 -6.96
N ILE A 544 -23.07 -0.08 -6.91
CA ILE A 544 -22.39 1.20 -6.71
C ILE A 544 -22.50 1.53 -5.22
N ALA A 545 -21.38 1.39 -4.50
CA ALA A 545 -21.28 1.63 -3.07
C ALA A 545 -20.88 3.08 -2.81
N VAL A 546 -21.75 3.86 -2.17
CA VAL A 546 -21.52 5.26 -1.79
C VAL A 546 -21.26 5.34 -0.29
N GLY A 547 -20.14 5.90 0.15
CA GLY A 547 -19.81 5.89 1.57
C GLY A 547 -18.62 6.76 1.98
N GLY A 548 -18.28 6.67 3.27
CA GLY A 548 -17.23 7.44 3.93
C GLY A 548 -16.19 6.56 4.62
N ASN A 549 -15.85 6.89 5.86
CA ASN A 549 -14.88 6.13 6.69
C ASN A 549 -15.23 4.64 6.86
N SER A 550 -16.50 4.27 6.79
CA SER A 550 -16.93 2.86 6.80
C SER A 550 -16.38 2.04 5.63
N MET A 551 -15.99 2.66 4.52
CA MET A 551 -15.34 2.01 3.38
C MET A 551 -13.81 2.15 3.40
N SER A 552 -13.27 3.02 4.27
CA SER A 552 -11.83 3.33 4.33
C SER A 552 -11.01 2.25 5.01
N ARG A 553 -11.56 1.54 6.02
CA ARG A 553 -10.88 0.49 6.78
C ARG A 553 -11.72 -0.77 6.95
N GLY A 554 -11.14 -1.95 6.69
CA GLY A 554 -11.74 -3.25 6.99
C GLY A 554 -12.92 -3.74 6.16
N LEU A 555 -13.51 -2.91 5.29
CA LEU A 555 -14.55 -3.37 4.37
C LEU A 555 -13.92 -3.98 3.10
N THR A 556 -14.32 -5.21 2.74
CA THR A 556 -13.94 -5.83 1.47
C THR A 556 -15.02 -5.54 0.43
N LEU A 557 -14.64 -4.84 -0.65
CA LEU A 557 -15.48 -4.63 -1.84
C LEU A 557 -15.10 -5.64 -2.91
N GLU A 558 -15.85 -6.74 -3.01
CA GLU A 558 -15.57 -7.78 -3.98
C GLU A 558 -15.83 -7.30 -5.42
N GLY A 559 -14.91 -7.64 -6.32
CA GLY A 559 -14.99 -7.29 -7.74
C GLY A 559 -14.98 -5.80 -8.04
N LEU A 560 -14.34 -4.98 -7.19
CA LEU A 560 -14.25 -3.53 -7.37
C LEU A 560 -13.59 -3.21 -8.71
N GLY A 561 -14.31 -2.66 -9.68
CA GLY A 561 -13.82 -2.34 -11.03
C GLY A 561 -13.58 -0.85 -11.25
N VAL A 562 -14.41 0.00 -10.62
CA VAL A 562 -14.35 1.46 -10.74
C VAL A 562 -14.29 2.10 -9.37
N THR A 563 -13.42 3.07 -9.19
CA THR A 563 -13.37 3.89 -7.97
C THR A 563 -13.42 5.36 -8.33
N TYR A 564 -14.26 6.13 -7.64
CA TYR A 564 -14.24 7.58 -7.62
C TYR A 564 -13.90 8.04 -6.21
N PHE A 565 -12.69 8.58 -6.02
CA PHE A 565 -12.12 8.84 -4.71
C PHE A 565 -11.64 10.28 -4.58
N HIS A 566 -12.31 11.02 -3.70
CA HIS A 566 -11.87 12.32 -3.23
C HIS A 566 -11.73 12.33 -1.70
N ARG A 567 -10.53 12.67 -1.23
CA ARG A 567 -10.21 12.87 0.17
C ARG A 567 -9.09 13.88 0.35
N ASN A 568 -9.26 14.76 1.32
CA ASN A 568 -8.25 15.73 1.73
C ASN A 568 -7.42 15.27 2.95
N THR A 569 -7.17 13.95 3.10
CA THR A 569 -6.26 13.46 4.15
C THR A 569 -4.86 13.24 3.57
N LYS A 570 -3.84 13.74 4.28
CA LYS A 570 -2.42 13.57 3.93
C LYS A 570 -1.72 12.50 4.79
N MET A 571 -2.49 11.69 5.53
CA MET A 571 -1.95 10.63 6.41
C MET A 571 -1.48 9.42 5.59
N TYR A 572 -0.20 9.05 5.73
CA TYR A 572 0.40 7.90 5.03
C TYR A 572 -0.36 6.59 5.34
N ASP A 573 -0.56 6.28 6.62
CA ASP A 573 -1.20 5.03 7.06
C ASP A 573 -2.66 4.96 6.61
N THR A 574 -3.39 6.08 6.70
CA THR A 574 -4.80 6.15 6.28
C THR A 574 -4.93 6.03 4.76
N LEU A 575 -4.08 6.70 3.98
CA LEU A 575 -4.17 6.67 2.51
C LEU A 575 -3.93 5.26 1.97
N LEU A 576 -2.83 4.59 2.31
CA LEU A 576 -2.58 3.24 1.78
C LEU A 576 -3.70 2.26 2.14
N GLN A 577 -4.22 2.34 3.36
CA GLN A 577 -5.32 1.48 3.81
C GLN A 577 -6.64 1.76 3.08
N MET A 578 -6.84 2.98 2.58
CA MET A 578 -7.99 3.40 1.76
C MET A 578 -7.93 2.90 0.31
N GLY A 579 -6.76 2.48 -0.17
CA GLY A 579 -6.56 1.98 -1.53
C GLY A 579 -7.24 0.63 -1.79
N ARG A 580 -8.58 0.61 -1.86
CA ARG A 580 -9.36 -0.60 -2.15
C ARG A 580 -9.19 -1.07 -3.60
N TRP A 581 -8.66 -0.21 -4.46
CA TRP A 581 -8.37 -0.54 -5.85
C TRP A 581 -7.15 -1.47 -6.02
N TYR A 582 -6.33 -1.65 -5.00
CA TYR A 582 -5.31 -2.71 -4.99
C TYR A 582 -5.99 -4.09 -4.97
N GLY A 583 -5.26 -5.13 -5.36
CA GLY A 583 -5.76 -6.51 -5.28
C GLY A 583 -5.72 -7.27 -6.59
N TYR A 584 -6.37 -8.43 -6.57
CA TYR A 584 -6.44 -9.35 -7.71
C TYR A 584 -7.60 -8.97 -8.62
N ARG A 585 -7.34 -8.92 -9.94
CA ARG A 585 -8.32 -8.49 -10.96
C ARG A 585 -8.33 -9.46 -12.15
N PRO A 586 -8.62 -10.75 -11.93
CA PRO A 586 -8.67 -11.74 -13.01
C PRO A 586 -9.70 -11.31 -14.06
N ASN A 587 -9.40 -11.46 -15.34
CA ASN A 587 -10.28 -11.06 -16.46
C ASN A 587 -10.65 -9.57 -16.62
N TYR A 588 -10.27 -8.64 -15.73
CA TYR A 588 -10.69 -7.22 -15.86
C TYR A 588 -9.69 -6.16 -15.39
N GLY A 589 -8.44 -6.53 -15.06
CA GLY A 589 -7.42 -5.57 -14.62
C GLY A 589 -7.03 -4.51 -15.66
N ASP A 590 -7.12 -4.84 -16.94
CA ASP A 590 -6.87 -3.96 -18.08
C ASP A 590 -7.95 -2.86 -18.26
N VAL A 591 -9.17 -3.11 -17.75
CA VAL A 591 -10.29 -2.17 -17.81
C VAL A 591 -10.68 -1.64 -16.41
N ALA A 592 -9.86 -1.87 -15.38
CA ALA A 592 -10.10 -1.28 -14.07
C ALA A 592 -9.68 0.20 -14.05
N LYS A 593 -10.43 1.05 -13.35
CA LYS A 593 -10.17 2.51 -13.32
C LYS A 593 -10.39 3.14 -11.94
N VAL A 594 -9.62 4.18 -11.64
CA VAL A 594 -9.62 4.94 -10.39
C VAL A 594 -9.55 6.42 -10.70
N TRP A 595 -10.64 7.15 -10.46
CA TRP A 595 -10.73 8.60 -10.51
C TRP A 595 -10.25 9.18 -9.18
N MET A 596 -9.25 10.05 -9.25
CA MET A 596 -8.60 10.68 -8.10
C MET A 596 -8.19 12.11 -8.43
N THR A 597 -8.13 12.99 -7.44
CA THR A 597 -7.54 14.32 -7.69
C THR A 597 -6.02 14.20 -7.94
N PRO A 598 -5.42 15.10 -8.73
CA PRO A 598 -3.97 15.15 -8.94
C PRO A 598 -3.16 15.10 -7.64
N GLU A 599 -3.60 15.80 -6.60
CA GLU A 599 -2.94 15.82 -5.29
C GLU A 599 -2.94 14.43 -4.65
N ALA A 600 -4.06 13.72 -4.72
CA ALA A 600 -4.16 12.38 -4.17
C ALA A 600 -3.21 11.41 -4.91
N ILE A 601 -3.15 11.47 -6.24
CA ILE A 601 -2.21 10.68 -7.05
C ILE A 601 -0.77 10.93 -6.60
N ASP A 602 -0.41 12.21 -6.38
CA ASP A 602 0.93 12.59 -5.92
C ASP A 602 1.24 12.07 -4.51
N TRP A 603 0.27 12.07 -3.60
CA TRP A 603 0.43 11.48 -2.26
C TRP A 603 0.65 9.98 -2.34
N TYR A 604 -0.19 9.24 -3.07
CA TYR A 604 -0.01 7.80 -3.22
C TYR A 604 1.35 7.46 -3.87
N GLY A 605 1.82 8.26 -4.83
CA GLY A 605 3.15 8.12 -5.42
C GLY A 605 4.29 8.29 -4.40
N GLN A 606 4.24 9.32 -3.56
CA GLN A 606 5.24 9.54 -2.50
C GLN A 606 5.26 8.39 -1.49
N ILE A 607 4.09 7.96 -1.02
CA ILE A 607 3.97 6.90 -0.02
C ILE A 607 4.47 5.56 -0.59
N THR A 608 4.14 5.28 -1.85
CA THR A 608 4.58 4.08 -2.56
C THR A 608 6.10 4.04 -2.65
N ARG A 609 6.75 5.16 -3.00
CA ARG A 609 8.22 5.26 -3.04
C ARG A 609 8.84 4.98 -1.66
N ALA A 610 8.37 5.66 -0.62
CA ALA A 610 8.90 5.47 0.74
C ALA A 610 8.75 4.02 1.21
N THR A 611 7.64 3.36 0.88
CA THR A 611 7.39 1.95 1.23
C THR A 611 8.30 1.00 0.44
N ALA A 612 8.53 1.28 -0.85
CA ALA A 612 9.45 0.50 -1.68
C ALA A 612 10.91 0.65 -1.22
N GLU A 613 11.33 1.86 -0.85
CA GLU A 613 12.65 2.14 -0.29
C GLU A 613 12.87 1.40 1.04
N LEU A 614 11.85 1.39 1.90
CA LEU A 614 11.90 0.64 3.16
C LEU A 614 12.12 -0.87 2.93
N LYS A 615 11.42 -1.47 1.96
CA LYS A 615 11.61 -2.88 1.59
C LYS A 615 13.01 -3.13 0.99
N GLU A 616 13.51 -2.21 0.16
CA GLU A 616 14.86 -2.28 -0.40
C GLU A 616 15.94 -2.25 0.70
N GLU A 617 15.75 -1.43 1.73
CA GLU A 617 16.68 -1.34 2.87
C GLU A 617 16.72 -2.65 3.68
N ILE A 618 15.58 -3.32 3.91
CA ILE A 618 15.56 -4.63 4.57
C ILE A 618 16.44 -5.65 3.82
N SER A 619 16.35 -5.67 2.49
CA SER A 619 17.20 -6.55 1.65
C SER A 619 18.68 -6.23 1.77
N LYS A 620 19.07 -4.95 1.80
CA LYS A 620 20.47 -4.55 2.00
C LYS A 620 20.97 -4.94 3.39
N MET A 621 20.15 -4.71 4.42
CA MET A 621 20.50 -4.99 5.81
C MET A 621 20.63 -6.49 6.09
N ARG A 622 19.80 -7.31 5.46
CA ARG A 622 19.95 -8.77 5.48
C ARG A 622 21.32 -9.20 4.96
N ASN A 623 21.75 -8.64 3.83
CA ASN A 623 23.06 -8.96 3.23
C ASN A 623 24.23 -8.46 4.09
N ALA A 624 24.02 -7.38 4.85
CA ALA A 624 24.98 -6.85 5.82
C ALA A 624 24.91 -7.54 7.20
N ASN A 625 24.01 -8.51 7.41
CA ASN A 625 23.72 -9.17 8.70
C ASN A 625 23.40 -8.19 9.84
N GLN A 626 22.66 -7.11 9.53
CA GLN A 626 22.22 -6.12 10.52
C GLN A 626 20.89 -6.54 11.18
N THR A 627 20.63 -5.99 12.37
CA THR A 627 19.48 -6.36 13.21
C THR A 627 18.28 -5.43 12.98
N PRO A 628 17.08 -5.82 13.44
CA PRO A 628 15.93 -4.92 13.47
C PRO A 628 16.17 -3.60 14.22
N ARG A 629 16.96 -3.59 15.30
CA ARG A 629 17.29 -2.35 16.04
C ARG A 629 18.12 -1.39 15.20
N ASP A 630 19.11 -1.90 14.48
CA ASP A 630 19.89 -1.11 13.54
C ASP A 630 18.99 -0.51 12.45
N PHE A 631 17.99 -1.28 12.01
CA PHE A 631 17.04 -0.84 10.99
C PHE A 631 16.13 0.26 11.51
N GLY A 632 15.58 0.11 12.72
CA GLY A 632 14.76 1.15 13.36
C GLY A 632 15.52 2.47 13.50
N LEU A 633 16.77 2.42 13.94
CA LEU A 633 17.64 3.60 14.04
C LEU A 633 17.89 4.25 12.66
N LYS A 634 18.19 3.43 11.65
CA LYS A 634 18.46 3.91 10.28
C LYS A 634 17.23 4.54 9.61
N VAL A 635 16.07 3.90 9.74
CA VAL A 635 14.80 4.42 9.20
C VAL A 635 14.45 5.74 9.86
N ARG A 636 14.69 5.91 11.17
CA ARG A 636 14.49 7.19 11.87
C ARG A 636 15.39 8.32 11.37
N GLN A 637 16.51 7.98 10.73
CA GLN A 637 17.44 8.92 10.11
C GLN A 637 17.18 9.13 8.61
N ASP A 638 16.18 8.49 8.00
CA ASP A 638 15.89 8.69 6.58
C ASP A 638 15.28 10.08 6.31
N PRO A 639 15.64 10.78 5.22
CA PRO A 639 15.05 12.08 4.88
C PRO A 639 13.52 12.08 4.76
N GLY A 640 12.90 10.98 4.32
CA GLY A 640 11.45 10.81 4.19
C GLY A 640 10.75 10.51 5.53
N ALA A 641 11.45 9.87 6.46
CA ALA A 641 10.95 9.51 7.80
C ALA A 641 10.64 10.72 8.70
N LEU A 642 11.26 11.86 8.41
CA LEU A 642 11.06 13.11 9.14
C LEU A 642 9.60 13.56 9.13
N ILE A 643 8.89 13.33 8.02
CA ILE A 643 7.48 13.69 7.85
C ILE A 643 6.61 12.93 8.86
N VAL A 644 6.85 11.63 9.02
CA VAL A 644 6.09 10.77 9.92
C VAL A 644 6.40 11.12 11.38
N THR A 645 7.69 11.28 11.70
CA THR A 645 8.15 11.60 13.06
C THR A 645 7.68 12.96 13.55
N ALA A 646 7.81 14.00 12.72
CA ALA A 646 7.36 15.35 13.04
C ALA A 646 5.87 15.37 13.37
N ARG A 647 5.06 14.58 12.64
CA ARG A 647 3.61 14.47 12.89
C ARG A 647 3.27 13.88 14.25
N ASN A 648 3.93 12.79 14.64
CA ASN A 648 3.69 12.17 15.94
C ASN A 648 4.03 13.12 17.10
N LYS A 649 5.06 13.95 16.93
CA LYS A 649 5.54 14.89 17.96
C LYS A 649 4.90 16.29 17.89
N MET A 650 4.11 16.62 16.86
CA MET A 650 3.50 17.96 16.70
C MET A 650 2.58 18.38 17.87
N ARG A 651 2.12 17.45 18.71
CA ARG A 651 1.25 17.73 19.87
C ARG A 651 1.94 18.53 20.97
N THR A 652 3.25 18.36 21.16
CA THR A 652 3.98 18.95 22.29
C THR A 652 4.52 20.36 22.02
N ALA A 653 4.29 20.91 20.82
CA ALA A 653 4.67 22.28 20.40
C ALA A 653 6.15 22.67 20.67
N THR A 654 7.05 21.69 20.78
CA THR A 654 8.48 21.88 20.97
C THR A 654 9.23 21.61 19.68
N ASP A 655 10.38 22.26 19.47
CA ASP A 655 11.20 22.01 18.28
C ASP A 655 11.70 20.57 18.27
N LEU A 656 11.56 19.89 17.13
CA LEU A 656 12.10 18.55 16.94
C LEU A 656 13.51 18.65 16.38
N THR A 657 14.50 18.07 17.07
CA THR A 657 15.85 17.90 16.52
C THR A 657 16.05 16.44 16.18
N CYS A 658 16.41 16.15 14.93
CA CYS A 658 16.62 14.79 14.47
C CYS A 658 17.79 14.70 13.47
N PRO A 659 18.68 13.71 13.61
CA PRO A 659 19.71 13.45 12.64
C PRO A 659 19.09 12.86 11.36
N VAL A 660 19.48 13.38 10.20
CA VAL A 660 19.01 12.96 8.87
C VAL A 660 20.20 12.55 8.01
N THR A 661 20.14 11.35 7.46
CA THR A 661 21.16 10.77 6.58
C THR A 661 21.26 11.57 5.29
N VAL A 662 22.41 12.18 5.06
CA VAL A 662 22.70 12.91 3.82
C VAL A 662 23.54 12.08 2.86
N SER A 663 24.45 11.23 3.37
CA SER A 663 25.34 10.40 2.55
C SER A 663 24.57 9.52 1.55
N GLY A 664 24.88 9.63 0.26
CA GLY A 664 24.26 8.85 -0.81
C GLY A 664 22.85 9.29 -1.22
N ASN A 665 22.36 10.43 -0.71
CA ASN A 665 21.03 10.96 -1.02
C ASN A 665 21.08 12.21 -1.90
N LEU A 666 20.06 12.35 -2.75
CA LEU A 666 19.76 13.57 -3.48
C LEU A 666 18.58 14.28 -2.81
N LEU A 667 18.80 15.52 -2.38
CA LEU A 667 17.78 16.37 -1.76
C LEU A 667 17.47 17.53 -2.70
N GLU A 668 16.21 17.69 -3.10
CA GLU A 668 15.76 18.75 -4.01
C GLU A 668 14.78 19.72 -3.34
N THR A 669 14.46 20.84 -3.98
CA THR A 669 13.46 21.84 -3.52
C THR A 669 12.15 21.84 -4.35
N PRO A 670 11.37 20.75 -4.40
CA PRO A 670 10.12 20.67 -5.17
C PRO A 670 8.97 21.50 -4.59
N ARG A 671 9.12 22.08 -3.39
CA ARG A 671 8.10 22.92 -2.75
C ARG A 671 8.70 24.25 -2.28
N LEU A 672 8.07 25.34 -2.67
CA LEU A 672 8.43 26.72 -2.35
C LEU A 672 7.25 27.43 -1.67
N LYS A 673 7.52 28.56 -1.02
CA LYS A 673 6.46 29.42 -0.47
C LYS A 673 5.80 30.20 -1.62
N ALA A 674 4.48 30.28 -1.65
CA ALA A 674 3.71 31.05 -2.64
C ALA A 674 3.75 32.57 -2.37
N SER A 675 4.93 33.13 -2.08
CA SER A 675 5.14 34.54 -1.77
C SER A 675 6.05 35.17 -2.82
N LYS A 676 5.54 36.18 -3.55
CA LYS A 676 6.28 36.88 -4.60
C LYS A 676 7.62 37.45 -4.10
N ASN A 677 7.65 38.01 -2.89
CA ASN A 677 8.87 38.56 -2.30
C ASN A 677 9.92 37.47 -2.06
N ILE A 678 9.48 36.28 -1.61
CA ILE A 678 10.39 35.16 -1.34
C ILE A 678 10.89 34.56 -2.64
N LEU A 679 10.03 34.40 -3.64
CA LEU A 679 10.42 33.93 -4.97
C LEU A 679 11.47 34.86 -5.62
N ALA A 680 11.27 36.17 -5.54
CA ALA A 680 12.23 37.16 -6.04
C ALA A 680 13.55 37.15 -5.24
N SER A 681 13.49 36.91 -3.92
CA SER A 681 14.67 36.73 -3.09
C SER A 681 15.47 35.49 -3.50
N ASN A 682 14.79 34.35 -3.69
CA ASN A 682 15.40 33.10 -4.14
C ASN A 682 16.03 33.22 -5.53
N GLU A 683 15.36 33.90 -6.45
CA GLU A 683 15.91 34.24 -7.77
C GLU A 683 17.18 35.08 -7.65
N THR A 684 17.17 36.10 -6.77
CA THR A 684 18.34 36.96 -6.54
C THR A 684 19.52 36.16 -5.96
N ALA A 685 19.26 35.31 -4.96
CA ALA A 685 20.27 34.44 -4.38
C ALA A 685 20.87 33.48 -5.43
N PHE A 686 20.01 32.86 -6.25
CA PHE A 686 20.42 31.99 -7.34
C PHE A 686 21.30 32.72 -8.38
N LYS A 687 20.85 33.87 -8.88
CA LYS A 687 21.57 34.66 -9.90
C LYS A 687 22.91 35.16 -9.37
N ASN A 688 22.96 35.61 -8.10
CA ASN A 688 24.20 36.04 -7.46
C ASN A 688 25.21 34.91 -7.32
N PHE A 689 24.75 33.71 -6.93
CA PHE A 689 25.60 32.53 -6.86
C PHE A 689 26.17 32.16 -8.24
N VAL A 690 25.32 32.09 -9.28
CA VAL A 690 25.78 31.83 -10.66
C VAL A 690 26.82 32.85 -11.12
N ASN A 691 26.61 34.13 -10.81
CA ASN A 691 27.58 35.17 -11.15
C ASN A 691 28.95 34.95 -10.51
N SER A 692 28.96 34.52 -9.25
CA SER A 692 30.18 34.26 -8.48
C SER A 692 31.00 33.07 -9.01
N LEU A 693 30.37 32.09 -9.68
CA LEU A 693 31.02 30.86 -10.17
C LEU A 693 32.23 31.13 -11.07
N SER A 694 32.26 32.25 -11.78
CA SER A 694 33.43 32.69 -12.58
C SER A 694 34.71 32.89 -11.78
N SER A 695 34.59 33.18 -10.47
CA SER A 695 35.68 33.51 -9.57
C SER A 695 35.96 32.45 -8.52
N ILE A 696 34.97 31.58 -8.23
CA ILE A 696 35.04 30.59 -7.16
C ILE A 696 35.09 29.15 -7.67
N GLY A 697 34.99 28.89 -8.97
CA GLY A 697 34.97 27.53 -9.51
C GLY A 697 35.65 27.42 -10.87
N ASP A 698 36.10 26.21 -11.19
CA ASP A 698 36.76 25.90 -12.45
C ASP A 698 35.74 25.38 -13.46
N ARG A 699 35.42 26.18 -14.49
CA ARG A 699 34.53 25.76 -15.57
C ARG A 699 35.11 24.55 -16.31
N PHE A 700 34.34 23.48 -16.41
CA PHE A 700 34.75 22.21 -17.03
C PHE A 700 34.02 22.01 -18.36
N PHE A 701 34.77 21.67 -19.40
CA PHE A 701 34.27 21.48 -20.76
C PHE A 701 34.50 20.04 -21.20
N ASP A 702 33.44 19.24 -21.20
CA ASP A 702 33.41 17.88 -21.73
C ASP A 702 31.96 17.56 -22.11
N GLU A 703 31.62 17.71 -23.38
CA GLU A 703 30.23 17.59 -23.84
C GLU A 703 29.61 16.23 -23.50
N GLU A 704 30.41 15.17 -23.45
CA GLU A 704 29.95 13.83 -23.13
C GLU A 704 29.63 13.68 -21.64
N ARG A 705 30.52 14.14 -20.76
CA ARG A 705 30.31 14.06 -19.30
C ARG A 705 29.29 15.09 -18.79
N THR A 706 29.30 16.29 -19.36
CA THR A 706 28.38 17.36 -18.93
C THR A 706 27.03 17.28 -19.63
N LYS A 707 26.90 16.45 -20.68
CA LYS A 707 25.71 16.33 -21.53
C LYS A 707 25.26 17.68 -22.12
N GLY A 708 26.21 18.56 -22.38
CA GLY A 708 25.96 19.91 -22.89
C GLY A 708 25.49 20.92 -21.84
N HIS A 709 25.43 20.56 -20.55
CA HIS A 709 25.15 21.50 -19.47
C HIS A 709 26.40 22.27 -19.03
N TYR A 710 26.20 23.41 -18.37
CA TYR A 710 27.30 24.16 -17.77
C TYR A 710 27.71 23.50 -16.46
N TYR A 711 29.01 23.28 -16.29
CA TYR A 711 29.54 22.49 -15.19
C TYR A 711 30.83 23.12 -14.64
N TRP A 712 30.93 23.21 -13.32
CA TRP A 712 32.10 23.72 -12.60
C TRP A 712 32.59 22.69 -11.60
N LYS A 713 33.90 22.66 -11.39
CA LYS A 713 34.58 21.86 -10.37
C LYS A 713 35.21 22.77 -9.32
N ASN A 714 35.62 22.16 -8.21
CA ASN A 714 36.41 22.80 -7.15
C ASN A 714 35.72 24.02 -6.51
N VAL A 715 34.38 24.07 -6.52
CA VAL A 715 33.65 25.18 -5.88
C VAL A 715 33.74 25.04 -4.35
N PRO A 716 34.13 26.08 -3.60
CA PRO A 716 34.21 26.01 -2.14
C PRO A 716 32.87 25.66 -1.49
N GLY A 717 32.91 24.78 -0.49
CA GLY A 717 31.72 24.38 0.27
C GLY A 717 31.02 25.55 0.95
N ASP A 718 31.77 26.52 1.49
CA ASP A 718 31.22 27.70 2.17
C ASP A 718 30.29 28.52 1.27
N ASN A 719 30.61 28.64 -0.03
CA ASN A 719 29.76 29.33 -0.98
C ASN A 719 28.46 28.56 -1.26
N VAL A 720 28.54 27.22 -1.31
CA VAL A 720 27.36 26.36 -1.44
C VAL A 720 26.49 26.46 -0.18
N ALA A 721 27.10 26.38 1.00
CA ALA A 721 26.41 26.52 2.28
C ALA A 721 25.66 27.86 2.39
N GLN A 722 26.30 28.95 1.98
CA GLN A 722 25.67 30.27 1.96
C GLN A 722 24.45 30.34 1.02
N LEU A 723 24.53 29.74 -0.17
CA LEU A 723 23.36 29.65 -1.06
C LEU A 723 22.21 28.87 -0.39
N LEU A 724 22.50 27.76 0.29
CA LEU A 724 21.48 26.97 0.97
C LEU A 724 20.82 27.72 2.14
N LEU A 725 21.56 28.61 2.81
CA LEU A 725 21.03 29.49 3.85
C LEU A 725 20.13 30.60 3.28
N ASP A 726 20.53 31.19 2.17
CA ASP A 726 19.84 32.33 1.56
C ASP A 726 18.60 31.90 0.74
N PHE A 727 18.52 30.62 0.37
CA PHE A 727 17.43 30.07 -0.44
C PHE A 727 16.30 29.52 0.42
N GLU A 728 15.17 30.22 0.47
CA GLU A 728 14.03 29.85 1.31
C GLU A 728 13.13 28.78 0.64
N THR A 729 12.92 27.67 1.34
CA THR A 729 11.99 26.59 0.94
C THR A 729 10.70 26.62 1.76
N ASN A 730 9.71 25.81 1.35
CA ASN A 730 8.50 25.65 2.15
C ASN A 730 8.78 24.80 3.42
N PRO A 731 8.33 25.20 4.63
CA PRO A 731 8.55 24.43 5.86
C PRO A 731 7.97 23.01 5.85
N TRP A 732 6.96 22.74 5.02
CA TRP A 732 6.39 21.41 4.85
C TRP A 732 7.32 20.48 4.05
N HIS A 733 8.32 21.02 3.37
CA HIS A 733 9.33 20.26 2.65
C HIS A 733 10.47 19.82 3.56
N LEU A 734 10.13 18.86 4.42
CA LEU A 734 10.94 18.43 5.55
C LEU A 734 12.28 17.79 5.16
N SER A 735 12.41 17.20 3.97
CA SER A 735 13.65 16.55 3.53
C SER A 735 14.77 17.55 3.14
N PHE A 736 14.44 18.81 2.87
CA PHE A 736 15.41 19.85 2.52
C PHE A 736 15.35 21.01 3.51
N ASN A 737 16.27 21.00 4.49
CA ASN A 737 16.43 22.09 5.46
C ASN A 737 17.74 22.83 5.15
N GLY A 738 17.63 24.01 4.52
CA GLY A 738 18.78 24.79 4.06
C GLY A 738 19.81 25.06 5.17
N ARG A 739 19.34 25.36 6.39
CA ARG A 739 20.21 25.61 7.54
C ARG A 739 20.97 24.36 8.00
N ALA A 740 20.27 23.24 8.20
CA ALA A 740 20.91 22.00 8.63
C ALA A 740 21.91 21.47 7.60
N LEU A 741 21.60 21.62 6.31
CA LEU A 741 22.50 21.26 5.23
C LEU A 741 23.71 22.20 5.17
N ALA A 742 23.54 23.51 5.34
CA ALA A 742 24.65 24.46 5.40
C ALA A 742 25.59 24.17 6.57
N GLU A 743 25.05 23.98 7.78
CA GLU A 743 25.83 23.61 8.98
C GLU A 743 26.57 22.28 8.78
N PHE A 744 25.96 21.32 8.08
CA PHE A 744 26.62 20.07 7.68
C PHE A 744 27.78 20.32 6.71
N ILE A 745 27.57 21.11 5.65
CA ILE A 745 28.61 21.42 4.66
C ILE A 745 29.80 22.11 5.30
N GLU A 746 29.58 23.10 6.16
CA GLU A 746 30.62 23.87 6.86
C GLU A 746 31.42 23.04 7.86
N SER A 747 30.80 22.02 8.46
CA SER A 747 31.45 21.14 9.45
C SER A 747 32.29 20.02 8.81
N HIS A 748 32.25 19.86 7.49
CA HIS A 748 32.98 18.83 6.74
C HIS A 748 34.08 19.42 5.86
N HIS A 749 35.19 18.69 5.73
CA HIS A 749 36.28 19.09 4.84
C HIS A 749 36.11 18.51 3.44
N TRP A 750 35.86 19.37 2.45
CA TRP A 750 35.66 19.00 1.04
C TRP A 750 36.93 19.26 0.23
N SER A 751 37.91 18.35 0.29
CA SER A 751 39.25 18.56 -0.28
C SER A 751 39.28 18.87 -1.79
N ASN A 752 38.29 18.39 -2.54
CA ASN A 752 38.15 18.60 -3.99
C ASN A 752 37.04 19.60 -4.34
N GLY A 753 36.51 20.32 -3.33
CA GLY A 753 35.37 21.20 -3.49
C GLY A 753 34.10 20.49 -3.94
N TRP A 754 33.19 21.29 -4.49
CA TRP A 754 31.89 20.88 -5.00
C TRP A 754 31.86 20.94 -6.52
N ASP A 755 31.14 19.98 -7.10
CA ASP A 755 30.73 20.06 -8.48
C ASP A 755 29.42 20.88 -8.56
N VAL A 756 29.34 21.83 -9.47
CA VAL A 756 28.13 22.63 -9.69
C VAL A 756 27.68 22.47 -11.13
N VAL A 757 26.42 22.11 -11.35
CA VAL A 757 25.81 22.05 -12.67
C VAL A 757 24.65 23.02 -12.78
N LEU A 758 24.64 23.79 -13.86
CA LEU A 758 23.51 24.62 -14.27
C LEU A 758 22.87 23.97 -15.50
N ILE A 759 21.59 23.60 -15.35
CA ILE A 759 20.85 22.90 -16.40
C ILE A 759 20.57 23.88 -17.55
N LYS A 760 21.27 23.64 -18.67
CA LYS A 760 21.19 24.46 -19.89
C LYS A 760 20.04 24.06 -20.83
N SER A 761 19.68 22.77 -20.84
CA SER A 761 18.76 22.18 -21.82
C SER A 761 17.70 21.35 -21.13
N GLY A 762 16.47 21.49 -21.62
CA GLY A 762 15.27 20.89 -21.08
C GLY A 762 14.14 20.89 -22.12
N THR A 763 12.96 20.43 -21.73
CA THR A 763 11.79 20.30 -22.62
C THR A 763 10.95 21.58 -22.74
N GLY A 764 11.29 22.62 -21.98
CA GLY A 764 10.61 23.90 -21.96
C GLY A 764 11.20 24.93 -22.92
N ILE A 765 10.72 26.16 -22.81
CA ILE A 765 11.18 27.28 -23.63
C ILE A 765 12.53 27.83 -23.14
N PRO A 766 13.29 28.56 -23.98
CA PRO A 766 14.51 29.25 -23.55
C PRO A 766 14.22 30.28 -22.44
N TYR A 767 15.15 30.44 -21.50
CA TYR A 767 15.10 31.53 -20.52
C TYR A 767 15.85 32.73 -21.09
N ASN A 768 15.11 33.79 -21.43
CA ASN A 768 15.62 34.93 -22.21
C ASN A 768 16.21 36.06 -21.36
N GLU A 769 16.18 35.96 -20.03
CA GLU A 769 16.81 36.96 -19.17
C GLU A 769 18.31 36.70 -19.03
N SER A 770 19.09 37.75 -18.82
CA SER A 770 20.54 37.65 -18.73
C SER A 770 20.98 36.96 -17.43
N LEU A 771 21.58 35.78 -17.56
CA LEU A 771 22.25 35.09 -16.45
C LEU A 771 23.76 35.32 -16.56
N GLN A 772 24.30 36.20 -15.73
CA GLN A 772 25.73 36.55 -15.76
C GLN A 772 26.57 35.54 -14.97
N CYS A 773 27.74 35.22 -15.50
CA CYS A 773 28.83 34.47 -14.86
C CYS A 773 30.12 35.28 -15.03
N GLY A 774 30.33 36.25 -14.15
CA GLY A 774 31.41 37.23 -14.30
C GLY A 774 31.16 38.16 -15.49
N TYR A 775 31.95 38.00 -16.56
CA TYR A 775 31.79 38.75 -17.82
C TYR A 775 31.08 37.94 -18.91
N GLU A 776 30.84 36.65 -18.68
CA GLU A 776 30.13 35.77 -19.61
C GLU A 776 28.62 35.84 -19.36
N THR A 777 27.82 36.00 -20.42
CA THR A 777 26.38 35.81 -20.34
C THR A 777 26.06 34.37 -20.72
N LEU A 778 25.49 33.61 -19.78
CA LEU A 778 25.13 32.21 -19.98
C LEU A 778 23.75 32.11 -20.63
N GLU A 779 23.69 31.46 -21.78
CA GLU A 779 22.43 31.19 -22.49
C GLU A 779 21.81 29.86 -22.03
N ILE A 780 20.51 29.87 -21.76
CA ILE A 780 19.71 28.69 -21.41
C ILE A 780 18.85 28.32 -22.62
N GLU A 781 19.27 27.29 -23.34
CA GLU A 781 18.64 26.84 -24.59
C GLU A 781 17.23 26.27 -24.36
N GLY A 782 17.01 25.64 -23.21
CA GLY A 782 15.69 25.12 -22.83
C GLY A 782 15.59 24.94 -21.33
N THR A 783 14.53 25.50 -20.75
CA THR A 783 14.21 25.34 -19.32
C THR A 783 13.57 23.99 -19.06
N GLU A 784 13.47 23.62 -17.79
CA GLU A 784 12.75 22.41 -17.39
C GLU A 784 11.27 22.71 -17.23
N LYS A 785 10.44 22.28 -18.20
CA LYS A 785 9.00 22.44 -18.06
C LYS A 785 8.46 21.49 -17.00
N ARG A 786 7.75 22.04 -16.00
CA ARG A 786 7.09 21.27 -14.93
C ARG A 786 5.67 21.75 -14.74
N LYS A 787 4.79 20.80 -14.46
CA LYS A 787 3.45 21.11 -13.95
C LYS A 787 3.59 21.61 -12.52
N ILE A 788 2.98 22.74 -12.23
CA ILE A 788 3.04 23.38 -10.91
C ILE A 788 1.64 23.43 -10.33
N LEU A 789 1.50 22.97 -9.08
CA LEU A 789 0.33 23.20 -8.25
C LEU A 789 0.65 24.35 -7.30
N ALA A 790 -0.12 25.42 -7.39
CA ALA A 790 0.00 26.58 -6.54
C ALA A 790 -1.32 26.91 -5.85
N ASP A 791 -1.28 26.94 -4.53
CA ASP A 791 -2.33 27.48 -3.68
C ASP A 791 -1.89 28.85 -3.09
N LYS A 792 -2.69 29.42 -2.18
CA LYS A 792 -2.38 30.74 -1.56
C LYS A 792 -1.11 30.76 -0.71
N LYS A 793 -0.59 29.60 -0.32
CA LYS A 793 0.45 29.39 0.69
C LYS A 793 1.69 28.69 0.10
N MET A 794 1.53 27.74 -0.81
CA MET A 794 2.58 26.87 -1.31
C MET A 794 2.58 26.77 -2.84
N ILE A 795 3.78 26.70 -3.41
CA ILE A 795 4.03 26.31 -4.79
C ILE A 795 4.71 24.94 -4.74
N SER A 796 4.21 23.98 -5.51
CA SER A 796 4.77 22.64 -5.56
C SER A 796 4.87 22.13 -6.99
N VAL A 797 5.99 21.49 -7.30
CA VAL A 797 6.11 20.70 -8.53
C VAL A 797 5.16 19.53 -8.42
N SER A 798 4.24 19.40 -9.36
CA SER A 798 3.22 18.34 -9.37
C SER A 798 3.75 17.05 -10.00
N GLY A 799 3.13 15.92 -9.64
CA GLY A 799 3.47 14.59 -10.11
C GLY A 799 4.02 13.70 -9.00
N THR A 800 3.82 12.39 -9.15
CA THR A 800 4.24 11.31 -8.22
C THR A 800 5.72 11.36 -7.82
N LYS A 801 6.56 12.07 -8.60
CA LYS A 801 7.99 12.19 -8.37
C LYS A 801 8.38 13.35 -7.47
N LEU A 802 7.61 14.44 -7.43
CA LEU A 802 7.98 15.70 -6.78
C LEU A 802 9.46 16.04 -7.00
N ARG A 803 9.92 15.97 -8.26
CA ARG A 803 11.30 16.27 -8.63
C ARG A 803 11.38 17.56 -9.40
N VAL A 804 12.40 18.33 -9.11
CA VAL A 804 12.70 19.58 -9.79
C VAL A 804 13.38 19.24 -11.11
N GLY A 805 14.47 18.47 -11.05
CA GLY A 805 15.27 18.08 -12.20
C GLY A 805 14.73 16.87 -12.96
N ALA A 806 15.19 16.72 -14.21
CA ALA A 806 14.99 15.49 -14.97
C ALA A 806 15.72 14.33 -14.25
N GLY A 807 15.18 13.11 -14.32
CA GLY A 807 15.82 11.96 -13.67
C GLY A 807 17.21 11.69 -14.25
N GLY A 808 18.18 11.39 -13.38
CA GLY A 808 19.55 11.04 -13.77
C GLY A 808 20.51 12.23 -13.87
N CYS A 809 20.16 13.42 -13.38
CA CYS A 809 21.06 14.58 -13.31
C CYS A 809 22.34 14.29 -12.51
N THR A 810 22.29 13.41 -11.52
CA THR A 810 23.51 12.98 -10.79
C THR A 810 24.51 12.23 -11.67
N ARG A 811 24.13 11.71 -12.84
CA ARG A 811 25.08 11.12 -13.81
C ARG A 811 26.02 12.16 -14.40
N ILE A 812 25.62 13.43 -14.40
CA ILE A 812 26.38 14.51 -14.99
C ILE A 812 27.71 14.65 -14.23
N GLY A 813 28.79 14.73 -14.99
CA GLY A 813 30.14 14.81 -14.47
C GLY A 813 30.83 13.45 -14.27
N LEU A 814 30.11 12.33 -14.26
CA LEU A 814 30.73 11.00 -14.19
C LEU A 814 31.27 10.54 -15.56
N THR A 815 32.29 9.69 -15.54
CA THR A 815 32.80 8.99 -16.72
C THR A 815 31.88 7.83 -17.11
N LYS A 816 32.02 7.33 -18.34
CA LYS A 816 31.26 6.17 -18.82
C LYS A 816 31.46 4.92 -17.96
N ASP A 817 32.70 4.68 -17.52
CA ASP A 817 33.04 3.52 -16.72
C ASP A 817 32.41 3.62 -15.33
N GLU A 818 32.51 4.79 -14.67
CA GLU A 818 31.83 5.04 -13.39
C GLU A 818 30.31 4.88 -13.48
N ILE A 819 29.70 5.34 -14.58
CA ILE A 819 28.25 5.14 -14.83
C ILE A 819 27.96 3.64 -14.94
N GLN A 820 28.69 2.90 -15.77
CA GLN A 820 28.47 1.46 -15.96
C GLN A 820 28.65 0.68 -14.65
N ASP A 821 29.67 1.02 -13.87
CA ASP A 821 29.93 0.38 -12.58
C ASP A 821 28.84 0.70 -11.56
N ALA A 822 28.38 1.97 -11.50
CA ALA A 822 27.25 2.36 -10.66
C ALA A 822 25.95 1.61 -11.06
N GLU A 823 25.70 1.48 -12.36
CA GLU A 823 24.53 0.76 -12.86
C GLU A 823 24.61 -0.75 -12.56
N LYS A 824 25.78 -1.34 -12.73
CA LYS A 824 26.04 -2.76 -12.42
C LYS A 824 25.90 -3.02 -10.92
N ALA A 825 26.45 -2.14 -10.08
CA ALA A 825 26.30 -2.22 -8.63
C ALA A 825 24.83 -2.13 -8.23
N TYR A 826 24.05 -1.21 -8.81
CA TYR A 826 22.63 -1.09 -8.54
C TYR A 826 21.81 -2.32 -8.97
N ARG A 827 22.09 -2.86 -10.16
CA ARG A 827 21.41 -4.07 -10.68
C ARG A 827 21.83 -5.36 -9.97
N SER A 828 22.98 -5.36 -9.27
CA SER A 828 23.41 -6.51 -8.45
C SER A 828 22.64 -6.66 -7.13
N ILE A 829 21.87 -5.64 -6.74
CA ILE A 829 21.00 -5.70 -5.56
C ILE A 829 19.80 -6.60 -5.90
N PRO A 830 19.51 -7.64 -5.08
CA PRO A 830 18.36 -8.51 -5.30
C PRO A 830 17.06 -7.72 -5.45
N GLY A 831 16.30 -7.98 -6.52
CA GLY A 831 15.07 -7.26 -6.87
C GLY A 831 15.24 -6.05 -7.80
N ASN A 832 16.48 -5.72 -8.20
CA ASN A 832 16.77 -4.64 -9.15
C ASN A 832 17.28 -5.14 -10.52
N GLU A 833 17.35 -6.44 -10.74
CA GLU A 833 17.99 -7.08 -11.90
C GLU A 833 17.38 -6.61 -13.23
N ASN A 834 16.05 -6.48 -13.25
CA ASN A 834 15.28 -6.12 -14.44
C ASN A 834 14.84 -4.65 -14.48
N LYS A 835 15.32 -3.80 -13.54
CA LYS A 835 14.93 -2.39 -13.51
C LYS A 835 15.59 -1.63 -14.66
N LYS A 836 14.75 -1.12 -15.57
CA LYS A 836 15.17 -0.31 -16.73
C LYS A 836 15.70 1.06 -16.30
N ASN A 837 15.06 1.69 -15.31
CA ASN A 837 15.41 3.00 -14.81
C ASN A 837 16.27 2.90 -13.55
N ILE A 838 17.38 3.64 -13.54
CA ILE A 838 18.32 3.68 -12.42
C ILE A 838 18.24 5.05 -11.75
N PRO A 839 17.97 5.10 -10.44
CA PRO A 839 17.71 6.33 -9.71
C PRO A 839 18.99 7.16 -9.48
N ASP A 840 18.82 8.46 -9.25
CA ASP A 840 19.93 9.38 -9.00
C ASP A 840 20.85 8.97 -7.84
N LYS A 841 20.27 8.41 -6.76
CA LYS A 841 21.03 7.87 -5.62
C LYS A 841 22.06 6.81 -6.00
N ALA A 842 21.87 6.10 -7.13
CA ALA A 842 22.82 5.10 -7.60
C ALA A 842 24.12 5.72 -8.10
N TYR A 843 24.06 6.93 -8.66
CA TYR A 843 25.21 7.64 -9.21
C TYR A 843 25.93 8.49 -8.16
N LEU A 844 25.41 8.58 -6.94
CA LEU A 844 26.11 9.17 -5.80
C LEU A 844 27.15 8.19 -5.22
N ILE A 845 28.11 7.78 -6.06
CA ILE A 845 29.20 6.85 -5.72
C ILE A 845 30.16 7.44 -4.69
N ALA A 846 31.05 6.63 -4.12
CA ALA A 846 31.93 7.11 -3.04
C ALA A 846 33.05 8.04 -3.50
N ASP A 847 33.57 7.82 -4.71
CA ASP A 847 34.76 8.52 -5.20
C ASP A 847 34.45 9.84 -5.95
N ARG A 848 33.18 10.27 -5.98
CA ARG A 848 32.80 11.54 -6.61
C ARG A 848 32.78 12.69 -5.61
N ASN A 849 32.88 13.91 -6.10
CA ASN A 849 32.57 15.11 -5.32
C ASN A 849 31.05 15.24 -5.09
N PRO A 850 30.65 15.92 -4.00
CA PRO A 850 29.26 16.35 -3.85
C PRO A 850 28.86 17.30 -4.99
N ILE A 851 27.59 17.25 -5.36
CA ILE A 851 27.06 17.96 -6.53
C ILE A 851 25.90 18.88 -6.15
N LEU A 852 26.00 20.14 -6.56
CA LEU A 852 24.92 21.12 -6.52
C LEU A 852 24.34 21.28 -7.93
N MET A 853 23.02 21.19 -8.04
CA MET A 853 22.27 21.31 -9.28
C MET A 853 21.38 22.54 -9.22
N LEU A 854 21.51 23.38 -10.24
CA LEU A 854 20.83 24.65 -10.38
C LEU A 854 19.79 24.54 -11.50
N HIS A 855 18.52 24.68 -11.13
CA HIS A 855 17.38 24.46 -12.02
C HIS A 855 16.61 25.76 -12.27
N ILE A 856 16.30 26.01 -13.54
CA ILE A 856 15.33 27.03 -13.97
C ILE A 856 14.13 26.29 -14.57
N ILE A 857 13.03 26.33 -13.83
CA ILE A 857 11.80 25.63 -14.15
C ILE A 857 10.88 26.58 -14.90
N GLN A 858 10.38 26.15 -16.07
CA GLN A 858 9.20 26.78 -16.66
C GLN A 858 7.96 26.19 -16.00
N ALA A 859 7.21 27.06 -15.32
CA ALA A 859 6.01 26.69 -14.61
C ALA A 859 4.81 26.57 -15.56
N ASP A 860 4.21 25.39 -15.59
CA ASP A 860 2.93 25.12 -16.24
C ASP A 860 1.82 25.15 -15.17
N TYR A 861 1.14 26.30 -15.07
CA TYR A 861 0.04 26.55 -14.13
C TYR A 861 -1.33 26.14 -14.67
N SER A 862 -1.41 25.31 -15.72
CA SER A 862 -2.68 24.89 -16.35
C SER A 862 -3.70 24.29 -15.37
N LYS A 863 -3.28 23.88 -14.17
CA LYS A 863 -4.10 23.30 -13.10
C LYS A 863 -4.05 24.06 -11.76
N SER A 864 -3.57 25.29 -11.74
CA SER A 864 -3.45 26.07 -10.49
C SER A 864 -4.58 27.10 -10.34
N GLU A 865 -5.09 27.27 -9.12
CA GLU A 865 -6.07 28.31 -8.78
C GLU A 865 -5.49 29.73 -8.95
N ASN A 866 -4.18 29.89 -8.71
CA ASN A 866 -3.51 31.17 -8.76
C ASN A 866 -2.70 31.34 -10.06
N LYS A 867 -3.18 32.22 -10.95
CA LYS A 867 -2.54 32.53 -12.24
C LYS A 867 -1.57 33.72 -12.18
N ASP A 868 -1.42 34.37 -11.03
CA ASP A 868 -0.56 35.56 -10.84
C ASP A 868 0.79 35.18 -10.20
N LEU A 869 1.48 34.21 -10.82
CA LEU A 869 2.78 33.68 -10.40
C LEU A 869 3.79 33.76 -11.56
N PRO A 870 5.10 33.85 -11.28
CA PRO A 870 6.12 34.02 -12.32
C PRO A 870 6.18 32.79 -13.25
N GLU A 871 6.44 33.03 -14.53
CA GLU A 871 6.58 31.97 -15.55
C GLU A 871 7.77 31.04 -15.25
N PHE A 872 8.83 31.58 -14.65
CA PHE A 872 10.02 30.83 -14.28
C PHE A 872 10.19 30.77 -12.77
N LEU A 873 10.55 29.58 -12.27
CA LEU A 873 10.86 29.31 -10.88
C LEU A 873 12.29 28.78 -10.77
N PHE A 874 12.97 29.12 -9.69
CA PHE A 874 14.32 28.66 -9.40
C PHE A 874 14.26 27.56 -8.35
N ALA A 875 15.13 26.58 -8.46
CA ALA A 875 15.18 25.46 -7.52
C ALA A 875 16.56 24.82 -7.48
N LEU A 876 16.83 24.13 -6.38
CA LEU A 876 18.12 23.54 -6.05
C LEU A 876 17.99 22.02 -5.89
N GLY A 877 19.05 21.32 -6.28
CA GLY A 877 19.28 19.91 -5.95
C GLY A 877 20.66 19.74 -5.34
N VAL A 878 20.77 19.02 -4.23
CA VAL A 878 22.03 18.79 -3.51
C VAL A 878 22.22 17.29 -3.35
N GLY A 879 23.26 16.76 -4.00
CA GLY A 879 23.62 15.35 -3.97
C GLY A 879 24.90 15.12 -3.19
N PHE A 880 24.83 14.31 -2.13
CA PHE A 880 26.00 13.93 -1.35
C PHE A 880 26.49 12.53 -1.74
N PRO A 881 27.80 12.32 -1.96
CA PRO A 881 28.35 11.02 -2.28
C PRO A 881 28.15 10.04 -1.12
N LYS A 882 28.23 8.74 -1.42
CA LYS A 882 28.30 7.71 -0.38
C LYS A 882 29.63 7.79 0.34
N THR A 883 29.62 7.60 1.65
CA THR A 883 30.84 7.54 2.46
C THR A 883 31.30 6.10 2.67
N SER A 884 32.61 5.87 2.60
CA SER A 884 33.23 4.56 2.77
C SER A 884 33.25 4.16 4.25
N GLY A 885 32.15 3.56 4.73
CA GLY A 885 32.10 2.84 6.01
C GLY A 885 31.35 3.50 7.17
N SER A 886 30.83 4.72 7.01
CA SER A 886 29.98 5.38 8.01
C SER A 886 28.83 6.14 7.36
N THR A 887 27.62 6.04 7.90
CA THR A 887 26.49 6.87 7.49
C THR A 887 26.67 8.28 8.06
N GLU A 888 26.65 9.32 7.23
CA GLU A 888 26.74 10.70 7.70
C GLU A 888 25.36 11.34 7.82
N THR A 889 25.16 12.09 8.89
CA THR A 889 23.86 12.72 9.22
C THR A 889 24.00 14.21 9.50
N ALA A 890 23.04 15.00 9.02
CA ALA A 890 22.85 16.40 9.37
C ALA A 890 21.78 16.55 10.48
N ASN A 891 21.97 17.48 11.41
CA ASN A 891 21.01 17.70 12.52
C ASN A 891 19.89 18.65 12.09
N TYR A 892 18.75 18.08 11.69
CA TYR A 892 17.61 18.86 11.26
C TYR A 892 16.81 19.35 12.47
N LYS A 893 16.59 20.66 12.51
CA LYS A 893 15.70 21.30 13.48
C LYS A 893 14.40 21.69 12.80
N VAL A 894 13.30 21.06 13.21
CA VAL A 894 11.95 21.33 12.70
C VAL A 894 11.18 22.17 13.71
N ASN A 895 10.75 23.35 13.28
CA ASN A 895 9.84 24.18 14.06
C ASN A 895 8.41 23.63 13.94
N LEU A 896 7.97 22.87 14.94
CA LEU A 896 6.65 22.22 14.92
C LEU A 896 5.50 23.24 15.00
N ILE A 897 5.72 24.43 15.57
CA ILE A 897 4.72 25.50 15.61
C ILE A 897 4.51 26.07 14.21
N GLU A 898 5.60 26.35 13.50
CA GLU A 898 5.54 26.81 12.12
C GLU A 898 4.89 25.75 11.23
N LEU A 899 5.35 24.49 11.29
CA LEU A 899 4.78 23.37 10.52
C LEU A 899 3.27 23.21 10.76
N ARG A 900 2.82 23.35 12.02
CA ARG A 900 1.40 23.31 12.39
C ARG A 900 0.59 24.43 11.74
N ASN A 901 1.15 25.64 11.60
CA ASN A 901 0.47 26.76 10.93
C ASN A 901 0.31 26.54 9.41
N TRP A 902 1.10 25.63 8.82
CA TRP A 902 0.97 25.19 7.43
C TRP A 902 0.04 23.98 7.27
N MET A 903 -0.22 23.25 8.37
CA MET A 903 -1.35 22.32 8.47
C MET A 903 -2.63 23.11 8.79
N ASP A 904 -3.19 23.83 7.84
CA ASP A 904 -4.56 24.34 8.03
C ASP A 904 -5.51 23.17 8.33
N VAL A 905 -6.10 23.14 9.53
CA VAL A 905 -7.49 22.80 9.95
C VAL A 905 -8.18 21.53 9.40
N TYR A 906 -7.64 20.79 8.44
CA TYR A 906 -8.28 19.64 7.79
C TYR A 906 -8.08 18.32 8.55
N ASP A 907 -7.26 18.30 9.60
CA ASP A 907 -7.11 17.16 10.53
C ASP A 907 -8.20 17.16 11.63
N ASN A 908 -9.04 18.21 11.75
CA ASN A 908 -10.13 18.24 12.73
C ASN A 908 -11.27 17.24 12.43
N TYR A 909 -11.21 16.48 11.35
CA TYR A 909 -12.20 15.43 11.06
C TYR A 909 -12.06 14.19 11.95
N ASP A 910 -10.93 14.03 12.67
CA ASP A 910 -10.74 12.92 13.62
C ASP A 910 -11.13 13.29 15.07
N ASP A 911 -11.26 14.59 15.40
CA ASP A 911 -11.56 15.05 16.77
C ASP A 911 -13.06 15.13 17.10
N ASP A 912 -13.95 15.10 16.08
CA ASP A 912 -15.41 15.23 16.27
C ASP A 912 -16.14 13.88 16.48
N GLU A 913 -15.43 12.74 16.60
CA GLU A 913 -16.06 11.43 16.84
C GLU A 913 -16.40 11.13 18.32
N ASP A 914 -16.11 12.05 19.25
CA ASP A 914 -16.42 11.90 20.69
C ASP A 914 -17.74 12.61 21.14
N MET A 915 -18.67 12.93 20.21
CA MET A 915 -20.04 13.35 20.56
C MET A 915 -21.17 12.51 19.94
#